data_AF-A0A956NZ62-F1
#
_entry.id   AF-A0A956NZ62-F1
#
_cell.length_a   1.000
_cell.length_b   1.000
_cell.length_c   1.000
_cell.angle_alpha   90.00
_cell.angle_beta   90.00
_cell.angle_gamma   90.00
#
_symmetry.space_group_name_H-M   'P 1'
#
loop_
_entity.id
_entity.type
_entity.pdbx_description
1 polymer ?
#
loop_
_entity_poly.entity_id
_entity_poly.type
_entity_poly.pdbx_seq_one_letter_code
_entity_poly.pdbx_strand_id
1 'polypeptide(L)'
;MQLASLRLTNFRQHERTELDLGPGLMAVVGANGSGKSTLLEAIAWALYGTAAARGTRDTIKRRGAPPRARVEVELVFTLGSHRYRLQRTLTNAELEQDGEIIANSSATVTSRVVALLGMTREEFFNTYFTGQKELAVMAAMTPTERGRFLSRVLGYERLRVAQDRLRAERSARRAELAGLEQGLADPDELAGVVQAATADLDRARGARDAAATARTDAETALGALTPDWEAARTRRTAWQGLDGERRVVEGRVLTARTAFQALDKELAAALEAGRRLESLAGELAEWPALVAEREALDEAAAAVAARSQAVARREAATTRLATVDAELAALPDGEALVALREARARANAERDAAGARLSERHTRWKQDEQEARTKLESYRDRYRELREQHQAIAEAGPDGTCPFCARPLGADHARTLALLAAQMEEVQASGNYYRQRVDQLANAPEEVRALEEERQRHDATLRAATEALATAEGQRARREALVRERSSLAESLDALAAEVAGPAATYDRARHEVVRSRLAALEPARRQHDQLAGLAARAEALVAEASAAEQRASEAEAALGDLDARIATLGWDPEAFVALEARIETARGAAQAADLAHTRAAAEVDAALKLRDAAVARQADRAAKAEAVRRLGAAIERLSELDRAIGELRTELNLQLRPDLAERASGFLRELTGGRYGDLDLTEDYVATIVDDGEAKPVISGGEEDVVNLALRLAISQMIAERAGQPLSLLVLDEIFGSLDEERRQAVVDLLRAVADRFPQVIVITHVEGLRDAFDRIVRVTHDVRRGVTTVREDEPELAGVAG
;
A
#
# COMPACT_ATOMS: atom_id res chain seq x y z
N MET A 1 -1.80 60.67 32.17
CA MET A 1 -2.33 59.88 33.30
C MET A 1 -2.22 60.66 34.62
N GLN A 2 -3.27 60.69 35.44
CA GLN A 2 -3.21 61.27 36.80
C GLN A 2 -3.81 60.28 37.81
N LEU A 3 -3.09 59.98 38.88
CA LEU A 3 -3.53 59.11 39.97
C LEU A 3 -4.45 59.90 40.91
N ALA A 4 -5.66 59.41 41.14
CA ALA A 4 -6.62 60.04 42.04
C ALA A 4 -6.51 59.47 43.46
N SER A 5 -6.57 58.14 43.62
CA SER A 5 -6.50 57.52 44.95
C SER A 5 -5.93 56.11 44.91
N LEU A 6 -5.27 55.72 46.00
CA LEU A 6 -4.72 54.39 46.23
C LEU A 6 -5.26 53.81 47.54
N ARG A 7 -5.85 52.62 47.48
CA ARG A 7 -6.25 51.84 48.66
C ARG A 7 -5.51 50.51 48.71
N LEU A 8 -4.92 50.20 49.85
CA LEU A 8 -4.19 48.96 50.11
C LEU A 8 -4.84 48.20 51.27
N THR A 9 -5.07 46.91 51.09
CA THR A 9 -5.55 46.00 52.14
C THR A 9 -4.61 44.79 52.23
N ASN A 10 -3.99 44.57 53.39
CA ASN A 10 -3.03 43.50 53.67
C ASN A 10 -1.89 43.35 52.62
N PHE A 11 -1.46 44.46 52.03
CA PHE A 11 -0.41 44.50 51.03
C PHE A 11 0.93 44.84 51.70
N ARG A 12 1.88 43.90 51.71
CA ARG A 12 3.21 44.06 52.32
C ARG A 12 3.12 44.52 53.78
N GLN A 13 3.69 45.66 54.15
CA GLN A 13 3.64 46.18 55.52
C GLN A 13 2.32 46.93 55.81
N HIS A 14 1.48 47.17 54.81
CA HIS A 14 0.23 47.93 54.95
C HIS A 14 -0.93 47.00 55.29
N GLU A 15 -1.48 47.14 56.50
CA GLU A 15 -2.71 46.45 56.90
C GLU A 15 -3.94 47.05 56.23
N ARG A 16 -4.08 48.38 56.35
CA ARG A 16 -5.04 49.19 55.63
C ARG A 16 -4.44 50.57 55.38
N THR A 17 -4.41 51.00 54.12
CA THR A 17 -3.92 52.34 53.75
C THR A 17 -4.85 52.92 52.70
N GLU A 18 -5.27 54.16 52.90
CA GLU A 18 -6.04 54.93 51.95
C GLU A 18 -5.30 56.25 51.75
N LEU A 19 -4.99 56.58 50.50
CA LEU A 19 -4.19 57.74 50.14
C LEU A 19 -4.83 58.44 48.94
N ASP A 20 -5.11 59.73 49.09
CA ASP A 20 -5.47 60.61 47.97
C ASP A 20 -4.17 61.11 47.34
N LEU A 21 -3.98 60.89 46.04
CA LEU A 21 -2.75 61.21 45.33
C LEU A 21 -2.79 62.54 44.58
N GLY A 22 -3.98 63.10 44.30
CA GLY A 22 -4.26 64.47 43.78
C GLY A 22 -3.33 65.10 42.72
N PRO A 23 -3.70 66.25 42.12
CA PRO A 23 -2.73 67.08 41.39
C PRO A 23 -1.75 67.76 42.37
N GLY A 24 -0.67 68.32 41.84
CA GLY A 24 0.33 69.11 42.58
C GLY A 24 1.59 68.32 42.95
N LEU A 25 2.45 68.98 43.73
CA LEU A 25 3.74 68.48 44.21
C LEU A 25 3.58 67.85 45.60
N MET A 26 3.50 66.52 45.65
CA MET A 26 3.32 65.75 46.88
C MET A 26 4.64 65.12 47.34
N ALA A 27 4.98 65.25 48.63
CA ALA A 27 6.05 64.48 49.26
C ALA A 27 5.52 63.29 50.08
N VAL A 28 6.11 62.11 49.88
CA VAL A 28 5.92 60.94 50.75
C VAL A 28 7.17 60.78 51.62
N VAL A 29 7.05 61.15 52.90
CA VAL A 29 8.19 61.26 53.82
C VAL A 29 8.18 60.15 54.87
N GLY A 30 9.35 59.59 55.18
CA GLY A 30 9.49 58.60 56.25
C GLY A 30 10.89 57.96 56.31
N ALA A 31 11.17 57.27 57.41
CA ALA A 31 12.46 56.58 57.59
C ALA A 31 12.69 55.47 56.54
N ASN A 32 13.95 55.10 56.32
CA ASN A 32 14.28 53.97 55.45
C ASN A 32 13.64 52.69 55.98
N GLY A 33 13.00 51.93 55.08
CA GLY A 33 12.27 50.72 55.45
C GLY A 33 10.88 50.94 56.06
N SER A 34 10.35 52.18 56.08
CA SER A 34 9.01 52.46 56.64
C SER A 34 7.83 51.98 55.77
N GLY A 35 8.09 51.64 54.51
CA GLY A 35 7.07 51.22 53.54
C GLY A 35 6.82 52.22 52.41
N LYS A 36 7.61 53.29 52.26
CA LYS A 36 7.39 54.31 51.20
C LYS A 36 7.38 53.73 49.78
N SER A 37 8.45 53.02 49.39
CA SER A 37 8.54 52.38 48.07
C SER A 37 7.50 51.25 47.87
N THR A 38 6.87 50.76 48.95
CA THR A 38 5.77 49.80 48.84
C THR A 38 4.51 50.42 48.23
N LEU A 39 4.28 51.73 48.43
CA LEU A 39 3.19 52.45 47.78
C LEU A 39 3.34 52.47 46.26
N LEU A 40 4.56 52.69 45.77
CA LEU A 40 4.90 52.67 44.35
C LEU A 40 4.78 51.27 43.76
N GLU A 41 5.29 50.26 44.47
CA GLU A 41 5.09 48.85 44.09
C GLU A 41 3.62 48.49 43.97
N ALA A 42 2.76 49.03 44.82
CA ALA A 42 1.33 48.74 44.78
C ALA A 42 0.66 49.35 43.53
N ILE A 43 1.01 50.60 43.17
CA ILE A 43 0.52 51.25 41.94
C ILE A 43 0.92 50.40 40.72
N ALA A 44 2.19 50.02 40.64
CA ALA A 44 2.68 49.22 39.53
C ALA A 44 2.07 47.81 39.49
N TRP A 45 1.87 47.19 40.66
CA TRP A 45 1.20 45.90 40.76
C TRP A 45 -0.27 45.97 40.34
N ALA A 46 -0.98 47.06 40.68
CA ALA A 46 -2.34 47.27 40.22
C ALA A 46 -2.38 47.27 38.67
N LEU A 47 -1.54 48.09 38.04
CA LEU A 47 -1.48 48.28 36.58
C LEU A 47 -1.05 47.02 35.82
N TYR A 48 0.10 46.43 36.19
CA TYR A 48 0.76 45.38 35.40
C TYR A 48 0.70 43.98 36.02
N GLY A 49 0.21 43.85 37.25
CA GLY A 49 0.01 42.57 37.93
C GLY A 49 1.26 42.00 38.59
N THR A 50 1.24 40.69 38.87
CA THR A 50 2.28 40.00 39.66
C THR A 50 3.69 40.14 39.07
N ALA A 51 3.82 40.32 37.76
CA ALA A 51 5.11 40.59 37.14
C ALA A 51 5.75 41.86 37.71
N ALA A 52 4.96 42.87 38.09
CA ALA A 52 5.42 44.17 38.57
C ALA A 52 5.79 44.23 40.05
N ALA A 53 5.43 43.24 40.87
CA ALA A 53 5.81 43.18 42.27
C ALA A 53 7.09 42.35 42.47
N ARG A 54 7.95 42.76 43.41
CA ARG A 54 9.15 41.99 43.79
C ARG A 54 8.77 40.76 44.63
N GLY A 55 9.20 39.56 44.24
CA GLY A 55 8.99 38.31 45.00
C GLY A 55 7.78 37.48 44.53
N THR A 56 7.33 36.54 45.37
CA THR A 56 6.22 35.61 45.07
C THR A 56 4.88 36.07 45.65
N ARG A 57 3.77 35.38 45.30
CA ARG A 57 2.42 35.63 45.83
C ARG A 57 2.38 35.67 47.36
N ASP A 58 3.20 34.86 48.03
CA ASP A 58 3.28 34.82 49.50
C ASP A 58 4.00 36.03 50.09
N THR A 59 4.94 36.62 49.34
CA THR A 59 5.68 37.82 49.77
C THR A 59 4.88 39.12 49.62
N ILE A 60 3.77 39.10 48.85
CA ILE A 60 2.88 40.25 48.66
C ILE A 60 1.91 40.39 49.85
N LYS A 61 1.49 39.28 50.46
CA LYS A 61 0.62 39.30 51.65
C LYS A 61 1.38 39.82 52.88
N ARG A 62 0.72 40.60 53.71
CA ARG A 62 1.28 41.07 55.00
C ARG A 62 1.70 39.93 55.91
N ARG A 63 2.92 40.01 56.47
CA ARG A 63 3.38 39.08 57.51
C ARG A 63 2.52 39.26 58.76
N GLY A 64 1.94 38.16 59.25
CA GLY A 64 1.02 38.18 60.40
C GLY A 64 -0.45 38.41 60.04
N ALA A 65 -0.80 38.58 58.76
CA ALA A 65 -2.20 38.57 58.34
C ALA A 65 -2.79 37.15 58.43
N PRO A 66 -4.09 37.00 58.82
CA PRO A 66 -4.76 35.70 58.84
C PRO A 66 -4.63 34.93 57.51
N PRO A 67 -4.60 33.59 57.50
CA PRO A 67 -4.45 32.80 56.27
C PRO A 67 -5.45 33.17 55.16
N ARG A 68 -6.71 33.47 55.54
CA ARG A 68 -7.81 33.88 54.65
C ARG A 68 -7.98 35.40 54.49
N ALA A 69 -7.04 36.21 54.98
CA ALA A 69 -7.11 37.66 54.81
C ALA A 69 -7.05 38.03 53.31
N ARG A 70 -8.00 38.88 52.88
CA ARG A 70 -8.05 39.43 51.53
C ARG A 70 -6.86 40.37 51.35
N VAL A 71 -6.13 40.19 50.24
CA VAL A 71 -5.09 41.10 49.77
C VAL A 71 -5.64 41.83 48.57
N GLU A 72 -5.63 43.15 48.62
CA GLU A 72 -6.25 44.00 47.62
C GLU A 72 -5.50 45.31 47.45
N VAL A 73 -5.39 45.74 46.18
CA VAL A 73 -5.02 47.10 45.80
C VAL A 73 -6.11 47.64 44.90
N GLU A 74 -6.64 48.80 45.26
CA GLU A 74 -7.51 49.60 44.40
C GLU A 74 -6.77 50.88 44.01
N LEU A 75 -6.68 51.13 42.70
CA LEU A 75 -6.09 52.32 42.12
C LEU A 75 -7.15 53.03 41.28
N VAL A 76 -7.41 54.29 41.58
CA VAL A 76 -8.26 55.15 40.76
C VAL A 76 -7.37 56.16 40.05
N PHE A 77 -7.50 56.30 38.74
CA PHE A 77 -6.71 57.23 37.94
C PHE A 77 -7.53 57.77 36.76
N THR A 78 -7.12 58.90 36.20
CA THR A 78 -7.70 59.47 34.98
C THR A 78 -6.71 59.39 33.83
N LEU A 79 -7.24 59.16 32.63
CA LEU A 79 -6.47 59.16 31.39
C LEU A 79 -7.32 59.87 30.32
N GLY A 80 -6.85 61.03 29.85
CA GLY A 80 -7.64 61.92 29.01
C GLY A 80 -8.91 62.38 29.75
N SER A 81 -10.07 62.22 29.10
CA SER A 81 -11.39 62.56 29.65
C SER A 81 -12.02 61.48 30.53
N HIS A 82 -11.38 60.31 30.67
CA HIS A 82 -11.99 59.14 31.31
C HIS A 82 -11.39 58.84 32.68
N ARG A 83 -12.24 58.40 33.61
CA ARG A 83 -11.85 57.94 34.96
C ARG A 83 -11.88 56.42 35.02
N TYR A 84 -10.80 55.84 35.53
CA TYR A 84 -10.61 54.40 35.65
C TYR A 84 -10.51 53.98 37.11
N ARG A 85 -11.18 52.87 37.46
CA ARG A 85 -11.04 52.20 38.76
C ARG A 85 -10.48 50.80 38.51
N LEU A 86 -9.29 50.55 39.02
CA LEU A 86 -8.58 49.29 38.87
C LEU A 86 -8.45 48.61 40.22
N GLN A 87 -9.16 47.50 40.40
CA GLN A 87 -9.12 46.69 41.60
C GLN A 87 -8.41 45.38 41.31
N ARG A 88 -7.35 45.08 42.06
CA ARG A 88 -6.59 43.84 41.90
C ARG A 88 -6.43 43.11 43.23
N THR A 89 -6.66 41.81 43.19
CA THR A 89 -6.40 40.86 44.29
C THR A 89 -5.37 39.82 43.85
N LEU A 90 -4.97 38.90 44.73
CA LEU A 90 -4.02 37.84 44.35
C LEU A 90 -4.54 36.94 43.22
N THR A 91 -5.85 36.79 43.09
CA THR A 91 -6.48 35.83 42.15
C THR A 91 -7.33 36.48 41.08
N ASN A 92 -7.75 37.73 41.25
CA ASN A 92 -8.63 38.41 40.32
C ASN A 92 -8.22 39.86 40.06
N ALA A 93 -8.64 40.43 38.93
CA ALA A 93 -8.49 41.84 38.62
C ALA A 93 -9.73 42.35 37.88
N GLU A 94 -10.15 43.57 38.18
CA GLU A 94 -11.29 44.25 37.56
C GLU A 94 -10.87 45.67 37.19
N LEU A 95 -11.17 46.07 35.96
CA LEU A 95 -10.94 47.41 35.45
C LEU A 95 -12.26 48.00 35.00
N GLU A 96 -12.63 49.12 35.61
CA GLU A 96 -13.77 49.93 35.22
C GLU A 96 -13.33 51.21 34.53
N GLN A 97 -14.14 51.67 33.58
CA GLN A 97 -14.04 52.96 32.92
C GLN A 97 -15.38 53.69 33.11
N ASP A 98 -15.35 54.86 33.72
CA ASP A 98 -16.53 55.72 33.98
C ASP A 98 -17.72 54.98 34.64
N GLY A 99 -17.41 53.95 35.45
CA GLY A 99 -18.39 53.13 36.18
C GLY A 99 -18.80 51.82 35.49
N GLU A 100 -18.30 51.53 34.28
CA GLU A 100 -18.57 50.27 33.57
C GLU A 100 -17.34 49.35 33.56
N ILE A 101 -17.53 48.06 33.85
CA ILE A 101 -16.46 47.05 33.82
C ILE A 101 -16.05 46.76 32.37
N ILE A 102 -14.83 47.13 32.00
CA ILE A 102 -14.25 46.91 30.67
C ILE A 102 -13.32 45.69 30.60
N ALA A 103 -12.87 45.17 31.74
CA ALA A 103 -12.13 43.90 31.84
C ALA A 103 -12.24 43.32 33.26
N ASN A 104 -12.32 41.99 33.39
CA ASN A 104 -12.61 41.31 34.67
C ASN A 104 -11.75 40.07 34.94
N SER A 105 -10.62 39.92 34.23
CA SER A 105 -9.63 38.87 34.50
C SER A 105 -8.22 39.43 34.50
N SER A 106 -7.30 38.84 35.26
CA SER A 106 -5.93 39.36 35.38
C SER A 106 -5.20 39.53 34.04
N ALA A 107 -5.38 38.62 33.09
CA ALA A 107 -4.75 38.71 31.77
C ALA A 107 -5.40 39.81 30.91
N THR A 108 -6.73 39.84 30.83
CA THR A 108 -7.46 40.83 30.01
C THR A 108 -7.29 42.24 30.54
N VAL A 109 -7.32 42.43 31.86
CA VAL A 109 -7.05 43.70 32.53
C VAL A 109 -5.63 44.18 32.20
N THR A 110 -4.60 43.33 32.36
CA THR A 110 -3.23 43.74 32.03
C THR A 110 -3.07 44.09 30.55
N SER A 111 -3.61 43.29 29.62
CA SER A 111 -3.57 43.60 28.17
C SER A 111 -4.31 44.90 27.85
N ARG A 112 -5.45 45.16 28.49
CA ARG A 112 -6.22 46.39 28.30
C ARG A 112 -5.48 47.61 28.87
N VAL A 113 -4.87 47.50 30.04
CA VAL A 113 -4.03 48.56 30.64
C VAL A 113 -2.84 48.89 29.73
N VAL A 114 -2.13 47.87 29.20
CA VAL A 114 -1.03 48.09 28.24
C VAL A 114 -1.51 48.82 26.99
N ALA A 115 -2.67 48.44 26.45
CA ALA A 115 -3.24 49.10 25.28
C ALA A 115 -3.72 50.53 25.57
N LEU A 116 -4.30 50.78 26.75
CA LEU A 116 -4.76 52.11 27.17
C LEU A 116 -3.59 53.08 27.41
N LEU A 117 -2.56 52.61 28.13
CA LEU A 117 -1.38 53.43 28.41
C LEU A 117 -0.45 53.57 27.21
N GLY A 118 -0.57 52.69 26.20
CA GLY A 118 0.32 52.66 25.03
C GLY A 118 1.76 52.26 25.36
N MET A 119 1.99 51.73 26.57
CA MET A 119 3.32 51.45 27.12
C MET A 119 3.34 50.08 27.80
N THR A 120 4.41 49.34 27.55
CA THR A 120 4.76 48.14 28.30
C THR A 120 5.10 48.49 29.75
N ARG A 121 5.17 47.48 30.63
CA ARG A 121 5.60 47.66 32.02
C ARG A 121 6.95 48.36 32.11
N GLU A 122 7.93 47.89 31.33
CA GLU A 122 9.29 48.41 31.37
C GLU A 122 9.32 49.87 30.93
N GLU A 123 8.63 50.22 29.84
CA GLU A 123 8.45 51.61 29.40
C GLU A 123 7.77 52.47 30.45
N PHE A 124 6.71 51.98 31.10
CA PHE A 124 5.99 52.73 32.14
C PHE A 124 6.86 53.03 33.36
N PHE A 125 7.64 52.06 33.86
CA PHE A 125 8.57 52.31 34.95
C PHE A 125 9.69 53.25 34.53
N ASN A 126 10.22 53.11 33.31
CA ASN A 126 11.28 54.00 32.82
C ASN A 126 10.78 55.44 32.58
N THR A 127 9.48 55.62 32.29
CA THR A 127 8.84 56.91 31.96
C THR A 127 8.29 57.63 33.19
N TYR A 128 7.60 56.93 34.09
CA TYR A 128 6.85 57.54 35.20
C TYR A 128 7.55 57.42 36.55
N PHE A 129 8.52 56.51 36.71
CA PHE A 129 9.21 56.26 37.98
C PHE A 129 10.71 56.53 37.83
N THR A 130 11.33 57.15 38.83
CA THR A 130 12.78 57.40 38.86
C THR A 130 13.32 57.10 40.25
N GLY A 131 14.05 55.99 40.43
CA GLY A 131 14.63 55.61 41.74
C GLY A 131 16.14 55.88 41.91
N GLN A 132 16.63 55.83 43.16
CA GLN A 132 18.02 56.09 43.58
C GLN A 132 19.13 55.33 42.82
N LYS A 133 18.84 54.13 42.28
CA LYS A 133 19.80 53.34 41.47
C LYS A 133 19.51 53.36 39.97
N GLU A 134 18.42 54.00 39.58
CA GLU A 134 17.93 53.97 38.21
C GLU A 134 18.27 55.25 37.45
N LEU A 135 18.73 56.33 38.07
CA LEU A 135 19.12 57.55 37.36
C LEU A 135 20.13 57.24 36.22
N ALA A 136 21.04 56.28 36.42
CA ALA A 136 22.04 55.84 35.46
C ALA A 136 21.56 54.77 34.44
N VAL A 137 20.30 54.80 33.95
CA VAL A 137 19.74 53.75 33.04
C VAL A 137 20.66 53.46 31.86
N MET A 138 21.19 54.50 31.21
CA MET A 138 22.02 54.35 30.01
C MET A 138 23.52 54.23 30.31
N ALA A 139 24.01 54.82 31.40
CA ALA A 139 25.45 54.83 31.72
C ALA A 139 25.99 53.42 32.01
N ALA A 140 25.14 52.52 32.52
CA ALA A 140 25.50 51.12 32.80
C ALA A 140 25.35 50.16 31.59
N MET A 141 24.79 50.61 30.48
CA MET A 141 24.54 49.79 29.28
C MET A 141 25.72 49.86 28.30
N THR A 142 26.01 48.75 27.61
CA THR A 142 26.92 48.76 26.46
C THR A 142 26.34 49.58 25.29
N PRO A 143 27.14 50.07 24.34
CA PRO A 143 26.63 50.79 23.16
C PRO A 143 25.51 50.04 22.41
N THR A 144 25.67 48.72 22.25
CA THR A 144 24.67 47.85 21.62
C THR A 144 23.37 47.77 22.43
N GLU A 145 23.47 47.70 23.76
CA GLU A 145 22.31 47.68 24.65
C GLU A 145 21.60 49.04 24.68
N ARG A 146 22.33 50.14 24.70
CA ARG A 146 21.77 51.51 24.61
C ARG A 146 21.03 51.73 23.30
N GLY A 147 21.65 51.38 22.16
CA GLY A 147 21.00 51.49 20.86
C GLY A 147 19.74 50.62 20.75
N ARG A 148 19.77 49.40 21.33
CA ARG A 148 18.59 48.51 21.40
C ARG A 148 17.51 49.02 22.34
N PHE A 149 17.90 49.64 23.46
CA PHE A 149 16.97 50.26 24.39
C PHE A 149 16.21 51.40 23.70
N LEU A 150 16.93 52.31 23.05
CA LEU A 150 16.34 53.42 22.28
C LEU A 150 15.49 52.91 21.11
N SER A 151 15.92 51.85 20.40
CA SER A 151 15.13 51.28 19.29
C SER A 151 13.79 50.68 19.71
N ARG A 152 13.73 50.12 20.91
CA ARG A 152 12.48 49.61 21.51
C ARG A 152 11.59 50.77 21.96
N VAL A 153 12.17 51.70 22.72
CA VAL A 153 11.55 52.92 23.22
C VAL A 153 10.88 53.74 22.11
N LEU A 154 11.45 53.72 20.90
CA LEU A 154 10.99 54.50 19.76
C LEU A 154 10.24 53.67 18.69
N GLY A 155 10.21 52.35 18.83
CA GLY A 155 9.26 51.48 18.12
C GLY A 155 9.70 50.92 16.77
N TYR A 156 10.91 51.21 16.31
CA TYR A 156 11.44 50.67 15.06
C TYR A 156 12.09 49.28 15.23
N GLU A 157 12.02 48.67 16.42
CA GLU A 157 12.32 47.25 16.65
C GLU A 157 11.54 46.31 15.71
N ARG A 158 10.35 46.74 15.25
CA ARG A 158 9.54 46.00 14.26
C ARG A 158 10.25 45.85 12.91
N LEU A 159 11.08 46.82 12.52
CA LEU A 159 11.88 46.75 11.28
C LEU A 159 12.93 45.66 11.38
N ARG A 160 13.56 45.49 12.55
CA ARG A 160 14.51 44.39 12.79
C ARG A 160 13.83 43.03 12.67
N VAL A 161 12.68 42.86 13.32
CA VAL A 161 11.91 41.61 13.23
C VAL A 161 11.48 41.30 11.79
N ALA A 162 11.07 42.31 11.02
CA ALA A 162 10.77 42.15 9.59
C ALA A 162 12.01 41.71 8.80
N GLN A 163 13.17 42.33 9.06
CA GLN A 163 14.44 41.98 8.43
C GLN A 163 14.87 40.54 8.73
N ASP A 164 14.75 40.10 9.99
CA ASP A 164 15.07 38.73 10.40
C ASP A 164 14.19 37.70 9.68
N ARG A 165 12.88 38.00 9.52
CA ARG A 165 11.96 37.14 8.75
C ARG A 165 12.32 37.06 7.26
N LEU A 166 12.65 38.19 6.65
CA LEU A 166 13.06 38.24 5.23
C LEU A 166 14.34 37.43 5.00
N ARG A 167 15.31 37.52 5.91
CA ARG A 167 16.55 36.74 5.83
C ARG A 167 16.30 35.25 5.97
N ALA A 168 15.42 34.85 6.88
CA ALA A 168 15.02 33.45 7.02
C ALA A 168 14.33 32.93 5.75
N GLU A 169 13.40 33.70 5.17
CA GLU A 169 12.73 33.33 3.92
C GLU A 169 13.70 33.23 2.74
N ARG A 170 14.61 34.21 2.61
CA ARG A 170 15.68 34.20 1.59
C ARG A 170 16.57 32.97 1.74
N SER A 171 16.93 32.60 2.97
CA SER A 171 17.75 31.40 3.24
C SER A 171 17.02 30.13 2.83
N ALA A 172 15.72 30.00 3.15
CA ALA A 172 14.91 28.86 2.75
C ALA A 172 14.82 28.71 1.22
N ARG A 173 14.55 29.82 0.51
CA ARG A 173 14.49 29.81 -0.96
C ARG A 173 15.84 29.50 -1.61
N ARG A 174 16.96 29.94 -1.00
CA ARG A 174 18.31 29.57 -1.48
C ARG A 174 18.59 28.07 -1.33
N ALA A 175 18.17 27.47 -0.22
CA ALA A 175 18.29 26.03 -0.03
C ALA A 175 17.45 25.25 -1.06
N GLU A 176 16.22 25.71 -1.34
CA GLU A 176 15.36 25.14 -2.38
C GLU A 176 15.99 25.26 -3.78
N LEU A 177 16.52 26.44 -4.13
CA LEU A 177 17.22 26.69 -5.39
C LEU A 177 18.40 25.73 -5.58
N ALA A 178 19.27 25.62 -4.56
CA ALA A 178 20.44 24.74 -4.61
C ALA A 178 20.05 23.26 -4.79
N GLY A 179 18.97 22.82 -4.13
CA GLY A 179 18.45 21.45 -4.29
C GLY A 179 17.94 21.16 -5.71
N LEU A 180 17.28 22.14 -6.34
CA LEU A 180 16.82 21.99 -7.73
C LEU A 180 17.99 22.01 -8.73
N GLU A 181 18.99 22.88 -8.52
CA GLU A 181 20.16 23.01 -9.40
C GLU A 181 21.03 21.74 -9.39
N GLN A 182 21.21 21.08 -8.24
CA GLN A 182 21.98 19.83 -8.13
C GLN A 182 21.36 18.66 -8.91
N GLY A 183 20.04 18.69 -9.17
CA GLY A 183 19.32 17.64 -9.87
C GLY A 183 19.04 17.91 -11.35
N LEU A 184 19.58 18.98 -11.93
CA LEU A 184 19.34 19.34 -13.33
C LEU A 184 20.31 18.60 -14.26
N ALA A 185 19.78 17.67 -15.05
CA ALA A 185 20.52 17.01 -16.12
C ALA A 185 20.80 17.95 -17.31
N ASP A 186 21.81 17.59 -18.11
CA ASP A 186 22.23 18.36 -19.30
C ASP A 186 21.11 18.40 -20.36
N PRO A 187 20.76 19.60 -20.89
CA PRO A 187 19.79 19.77 -21.98
C PRO A 187 20.05 18.87 -23.19
N ASP A 188 21.30 18.85 -23.64
CA ASP A 188 21.69 18.32 -24.94
C ASP A 188 21.78 16.79 -24.86
N GLU A 189 22.23 16.27 -23.71
CA GLU A 189 22.19 14.83 -23.42
C GLU A 189 20.76 14.29 -23.45
N LEU A 190 19.81 14.96 -22.76
CA LEU A 190 18.40 14.55 -22.75
C LEU A 190 17.76 14.65 -24.14
N ALA A 191 18.07 15.71 -24.90
CA ALA A 191 17.60 15.86 -26.28
C ALA A 191 18.13 14.72 -27.18
N GLY A 192 19.41 14.36 -27.03
CA GLY A 192 20.01 13.22 -27.72
C GLY A 192 19.35 11.89 -27.38
N VAL A 193 19.02 11.65 -26.11
CA VAL A 193 18.28 10.44 -25.67
C VAL A 193 16.89 10.38 -26.29
N VAL A 194 16.14 11.50 -26.31
CA VAL A 194 14.82 11.56 -26.95
C VAL A 194 14.92 11.27 -28.45
N GLN A 195 15.91 11.85 -29.13
CA GLN A 195 16.14 11.63 -30.55
C GLN A 195 16.47 10.17 -30.86
N ALA A 196 17.36 9.56 -30.07
CA ALA A 196 17.73 8.15 -30.20
C ALA A 196 16.52 7.23 -30.00
N ALA A 197 15.75 7.43 -28.92
CA ALA A 197 14.55 6.64 -28.63
C ALA A 197 13.46 6.81 -29.70
N THR A 198 13.35 8.00 -30.30
CA THR A 198 12.42 8.24 -31.42
C THR A 198 12.87 7.49 -32.68
N ALA A 199 14.17 7.51 -33.00
CA ALA A 199 14.71 6.76 -34.13
C ALA A 199 14.57 5.24 -33.93
N ASP A 200 14.74 4.73 -32.71
CA ASP A 200 14.49 3.33 -32.36
C ASP A 200 13.02 2.95 -32.59
N LEU A 201 12.09 3.80 -32.16
CA LEU A 201 10.66 3.60 -32.38
C LEU A 201 10.31 3.52 -33.87
N ASP A 202 10.85 4.43 -34.68
CA ASP A 202 10.58 4.44 -36.11
C ASP A 202 11.15 3.19 -36.81
N ARG A 203 12.34 2.73 -36.39
CA ARG A 203 12.89 1.44 -36.84
C ARG A 203 12.00 0.26 -36.48
N ALA A 204 11.54 0.18 -35.23
CA ALA A 204 10.66 -0.90 -34.77
C ALA A 204 9.33 -0.91 -35.54
N ARG A 205 8.76 0.28 -35.82
CA ARG A 205 7.55 0.41 -36.64
C ARG A 205 7.77 -0.11 -38.05
N GLY A 206 8.88 0.27 -38.69
CA GLY A 206 9.24 -0.23 -40.01
C GLY A 206 9.38 -1.76 -40.04
N ALA A 207 10.01 -2.35 -39.02
CA ALA A 207 10.13 -3.80 -38.89
C ALA A 207 8.78 -4.50 -38.72
N ARG A 208 7.88 -3.94 -37.89
CA ARG A 208 6.52 -4.46 -37.70
C ARG A 208 5.72 -4.43 -39.00
N ASP A 209 5.81 -3.34 -39.75
CA ASP A 209 5.07 -3.17 -41.01
C ASP A 209 5.58 -4.15 -42.07
N ALA A 210 6.89 -4.34 -42.18
CA ALA A 210 7.47 -5.36 -43.05
C ALA A 210 7.02 -6.78 -42.66
N ALA A 211 7.00 -7.09 -41.36
CA ALA A 211 6.53 -8.38 -40.86
C ALA A 211 5.02 -8.59 -41.06
N ALA A 212 4.21 -7.53 -40.99
CA ALA A 212 2.77 -7.57 -41.28
C ALA A 212 2.49 -7.92 -42.75
N THR A 213 3.25 -7.31 -43.67
CA THR A 213 3.18 -7.64 -45.11
C THR A 213 3.58 -9.10 -45.34
N ALA A 214 4.71 -9.54 -44.79
CA ALA A 214 5.17 -10.92 -44.93
C ALA A 214 4.17 -11.95 -44.37
N ARG A 215 3.50 -11.62 -43.26
CA ARG A 215 2.43 -12.44 -42.69
C ARG A 215 1.25 -12.55 -43.65
N THR A 216 0.79 -11.43 -44.20
CA THR A 216 -0.31 -11.39 -45.16
C THR A 216 0.00 -12.20 -46.41
N ASP A 217 1.21 -12.08 -46.95
CA ASP A 217 1.67 -12.83 -48.11
C ASP A 217 1.71 -14.34 -47.83
N ALA A 218 2.21 -14.75 -46.67
CA ALA A 218 2.30 -16.15 -46.27
C ALA A 218 0.92 -16.77 -45.99
N GLU A 219 0.00 -16.04 -45.35
CA GLU A 219 -1.39 -16.46 -45.16
C GLU A 219 -2.11 -16.61 -46.51
N THR A 220 -1.89 -15.69 -47.44
CA THR A 220 -2.45 -15.76 -48.80
C THR A 220 -1.94 -16.99 -49.56
N ALA A 221 -0.63 -17.26 -49.49
CA ALA A 221 -0.02 -18.43 -50.12
C ALA A 221 -0.55 -19.76 -49.54
N LEU A 222 -0.75 -19.83 -48.21
CA LEU A 222 -1.36 -20.98 -47.56
C LEU A 222 -2.84 -21.15 -47.96
N GLY A 223 -3.58 -20.04 -47.98
CA GLY A 223 -4.99 -20.01 -48.41
C GLY A 223 -5.17 -20.52 -49.83
N ALA A 224 -4.25 -20.21 -50.74
CA ALA A 224 -4.29 -20.68 -52.13
C ALA A 224 -4.10 -22.21 -52.26
N LEU A 225 -3.35 -22.85 -51.34
CA LEU A 225 -3.06 -24.29 -51.38
C LEU A 225 -4.08 -25.15 -50.60
N THR A 226 -4.83 -24.53 -49.69
CA THR A 226 -5.73 -25.24 -48.77
C THR A 226 -6.88 -25.99 -49.49
N PRO A 227 -7.58 -25.41 -50.49
CA PRO A 227 -8.63 -26.12 -51.22
C PRO A 227 -8.12 -27.37 -51.96
N ASP A 228 -6.95 -27.25 -52.62
CA ASP A 228 -6.33 -28.36 -53.34
C ASP A 228 -5.93 -29.49 -52.39
N TRP A 229 -5.42 -29.14 -51.20
CA TRP A 229 -5.08 -30.10 -50.15
C TRP A 229 -6.29 -30.85 -49.60
N GLU A 230 -7.39 -30.15 -49.34
CA GLU A 230 -8.64 -30.76 -48.87
C GLU A 230 -9.23 -31.71 -49.92
N ALA A 231 -9.23 -31.29 -51.19
CA ALA A 231 -9.64 -32.13 -52.31
C ALA A 231 -8.75 -33.39 -52.42
N ALA A 232 -7.43 -33.23 -52.30
CA ALA A 232 -6.49 -34.36 -52.35
C ALA A 232 -6.67 -35.34 -51.18
N ARG A 233 -6.91 -34.85 -49.95
CA ARG A 233 -7.23 -35.70 -48.78
C ARG A 233 -8.54 -36.47 -48.96
N THR A 234 -9.55 -35.83 -49.56
CA THR A 234 -10.82 -36.47 -49.86
C THR A 234 -10.64 -37.60 -50.87
N ARG A 235 -9.89 -37.35 -51.96
CA ARG A 235 -9.53 -38.39 -52.95
C ARG A 235 -8.74 -39.54 -52.32
N ARG A 236 -7.77 -39.25 -51.44
CA ARG A 236 -7.01 -40.27 -50.68
C ARG A 236 -7.93 -41.20 -49.89
N THR A 237 -8.86 -40.61 -49.14
CA THR A 237 -9.77 -41.35 -48.27
C THR A 237 -10.72 -42.23 -49.08
N ALA A 238 -11.27 -41.67 -50.17
CA ALA A 238 -12.10 -42.43 -51.11
C ALA A 238 -11.32 -43.59 -51.75
N TRP A 239 -10.07 -43.36 -52.17
CA TRP A 239 -9.21 -44.40 -52.72
C TRP A 239 -8.91 -45.51 -51.70
N GLN A 240 -8.59 -45.16 -50.45
CA GLN A 240 -8.32 -46.15 -49.39
C GLN A 240 -9.55 -47.03 -49.10
N GLY A 241 -10.76 -46.45 -49.15
CA GLY A 241 -12.01 -47.22 -49.02
C GLY A 241 -12.18 -48.22 -50.16
N LEU A 242 -12.06 -47.77 -51.41
CA LEU A 242 -12.23 -48.63 -52.58
C LEU A 242 -11.12 -49.69 -52.71
N ASP A 243 -9.86 -49.39 -52.42
CA ASP A 243 -8.78 -50.40 -52.45
C ASP A 243 -8.99 -51.45 -51.35
N GLY A 244 -9.55 -51.06 -50.20
CA GLY A 244 -10.00 -51.99 -49.16
C GLY A 244 -11.08 -52.96 -49.66
N GLU A 245 -12.13 -52.44 -50.29
CA GLU A 245 -13.20 -53.25 -50.90
C GLU A 245 -12.65 -54.16 -52.01
N ARG A 246 -11.76 -53.64 -52.86
CA ARG A 246 -11.12 -54.36 -53.96
C ARG A 246 -10.39 -55.60 -53.45
N ARG A 247 -9.54 -55.48 -52.42
CA ARG A 247 -8.79 -56.60 -51.85
C ARG A 247 -9.70 -57.71 -51.29
N VAL A 248 -10.84 -57.34 -50.71
CA VAL A 248 -11.83 -58.31 -50.21
C VAL A 248 -12.45 -59.08 -51.38
N VAL A 249 -12.83 -58.40 -52.45
CA VAL A 249 -13.42 -59.04 -53.64
C VAL A 249 -12.38 -59.89 -54.39
N GLU A 250 -11.14 -59.44 -54.49
CA GLU A 250 -10.01 -60.21 -55.06
C GLU A 250 -9.81 -61.54 -54.32
N GLY A 251 -9.87 -61.53 -52.97
CA GLY A 251 -9.85 -62.75 -52.17
C GLY A 251 -11.04 -63.70 -52.45
N ARG A 252 -12.22 -63.15 -52.73
CA ARG A 252 -13.41 -63.94 -53.12
C ARG A 252 -13.23 -64.58 -54.50
N VAL A 253 -12.69 -63.85 -55.47
CA VAL A 253 -12.36 -64.38 -56.82
C VAL A 253 -11.42 -65.57 -56.71
N LEU A 254 -10.32 -65.43 -55.95
CA LEU A 254 -9.35 -66.50 -55.76
C LEU A 254 -9.99 -67.75 -55.12
N THR A 255 -10.81 -67.55 -54.09
CA THR A 255 -11.52 -68.63 -53.40
C THR A 255 -12.52 -69.34 -54.33
N ALA A 256 -13.28 -68.59 -55.13
CA ALA A 256 -14.25 -69.16 -56.06
C ALA A 256 -13.57 -69.94 -57.21
N ARG A 257 -12.47 -69.41 -57.79
CA ARG A 257 -11.71 -70.10 -58.84
C ARG A 257 -11.07 -71.39 -58.36
N THR A 258 -10.47 -71.39 -57.17
CA THR A 258 -9.86 -72.60 -56.60
C THR A 258 -10.89 -73.67 -56.31
N ALA A 259 -12.08 -73.29 -55.81
CA ALA A 259 -13.20 -74.21 -55.64
C ALA A 259 -13.69 -74.79 -56.99
N PHE A 260 -13.85 -73.96 -58.02
CA PHE A 260 -14.24 -74.43 -59.36
C PHE A 260 -13.22 -75.42 -59.95
N GLN A 261 -11.92 -75.12 -59.89
CA GLN A 261 -10.86 -76.00 -60.40
C GLN A 261 -10.79 -77.35 -59.67
N ALA A 262 -11.12 -77.38 -58.38
CA ALA A 262 -11.20 -78.63 -57.62
C ALA A 262 -12.40 -79.48 -58.08
N LEU A 263 -13.57 -78.85 -58.23
CA LEU A 263 -14.81 -79.51 -58.67
C LEU A 263 -14.73 -80.00 -60.12
N ASP A 264 -14.09 -79.26 -61.03
CA ASP A 264 -13.89 -79.66 -62.43
C ASP A 264 -13.00 -80.93 -62.56
N LYS A 265 -11.95 -81.02 -61.73
CA LYS A 265 -11.12 -82.24 -61.64
C LYS A 265 -11.90 -83.44 -61.09
N GLU A 266 -12.73 -83.24 -60.09
CA GLU A 266 -13.59 -84.30 -59.52
C GLU A 266 -14.63 -84.78 -60.55
N LEU A 267 -15.22 -83.87 -61.32
CA LEU A 267 -16.18 -84.18 -62.38
C LEU A 267 -15.54 -85.00 -63.51
N ALA A 268 -14.34 -84.65 -63.95
CA ALA A 268 -13.61 -85.40 -64.98
C ALA A 268 -13.36 -86.86 -64.56
N ALA A 269 -13.02 -87.08 -63.28
CA ALA A 269 -12.83 -88.42 -62.72
C ALA A 269 -14.15 -89.22 -62.64
N ALA A 270 -15.25 -88.57 -62.29
CA ALA A 270 -16.58 -89.19 -62.21
C ALA A 270 -17.10 -89.67 -63.58
N LEU A 271 -16.87 -88.91 -64.66
CA LEU A 271 -17.30 -89.27 -66.02
C LEU A 271 -16.53 -90.47 -66.60
N GLU A 272 -15.25 -90.62 -66.27
CA GLU A 272 -14.43 -91.77 -66.67
C GLU A 272 -14.82 -93.05 -65.90
N ALA A 273 -15.20 -92.91 -64.63
CA ALA A 273 -15.74 -94.01 -63.82
C ALA A 273 -17.02 -94.61 -64.40
N GLY A 274 -17.90 -93.77 -64.98
CA GLY A 274 -19.14 -94.20 -65.63
C GLY A 274 -18.94 -95.18 -66.80
N ARG A 275 -17.93 -94.95 -67.66
CA ARG A 275 -17.64 -95.83 -68.82
C ARG A 275 -17.09 -97.20 -68.43
N ARG A 276 -16.47 -97.31 -67.25
CA ARG A 276 -15.81 -98.53 -66.77
C ARG A 276 -16.77 -99.49 -66.05
N LEU A 277 -17.96 -99.00 -65.66
CA LEU A 277 -19.00 -99.78 -64.98
C LEU A 277 -19.71 -100.78 -65.91
N GLU A 278 -19.87 -100.44 -67.19
CA GLU A 278 -20.57 -101.29 -68.16
C GLU A 278 -19.90 -102.65 -68.39
N SER A 279 -18.57 -102.76 -68.20
CA SER A 279 -17.84 -104.03 -68.39
C SER A 279 -17.88 -104.97 -67.18
N LEU A 280 -18.25 -104.48 -65.98
CA LEU A 280 -18.22 -105.24 -64.72
C LEU A 280 -19.59 -105.83 -64.33
N ALA A 281 -20.65 -105.50 -65.06
CA ALA A 281 -22.02 -105.91 -64.74
C ALA A 281 -22.30 -107.43 -64.92
N GLY A 282 -21.54 -108.12 -65.78
CA GLY A 282 -21.72 -109.55 -66.05
C GLY A 282 -21.14 -110.51 -64.99
N GLU A 283 -20.12 -110.06 -64.24
CA GLU A 283 -19.41 -110.89 -63.26
C GLU A 283 -20.09 -110.94 -61.87
N LEU A 284 -21.07 -110.06 -61.62
CA LEU A 284 -21.72 -109.86 -60.32
C LEU A 284 -23.16 -110.38 -60.24
N ALA A 285 -23.61 -111.21 -61.19
CA ALA A 285 -25.00 -111.70 -61.25
C ALA A 285 -25.47 -112.49 -60.02
N GLU A 286 -24.54 -113.19 -59.32
CA GLU A 286 -24.82 -113.99 -58.12
C GLU A 286 -24.75 -113.16 -56.81
N TRP A 287 -24.29 -111.91 -56.89
CA TRP A 287 -24.07 -111.02 -55.74
C TRP A 287 -25.35 -110.63 -54.97
N PRO A 288 -26.49 -110.27 -55.61
CA PRO A 288 -27.68 -109.82 -54.88
C PRO A 288 -28.27 -110.89 -53.95
N ALA A 289 -28.19 -112.16 -54.34
CA ALA A 289 -28.69 -113.28 -53.54
C ALA A 289 -27.82 -113.55 -52.30
N LEU A 290 -26.49 -113.42 -52.42
CA LEU A 290 -25.54 -113.59 -51.32
C LEU A 290 -25.53 -112.39 -50.36
N VAL A 291 -25.84 -111.18 -50.87
CA VAL A 291 -25.99 -109.97 -50.05
C VAL A 291 -27.27 -110.01 -49.23
N ALA A 292 -28.41 -110.46 -49.77
CA ALA A 292 -29.65 -110.59 -48.98
C ALA A 292 -29.49 -111.54 -47.78
N GLU A 293 -28.71 -112.61 -47.92
CA GLU A 293 -28.38 -113.54 -46.81
C GLU A 293 -27.38 -112.92 -45.82
N ARG A 294 -26.43 -112.10 -46.28
CA ARG A 294 -25.52 -111.32 -45.41
C ARG A 294 -26.26 -110.21 -44.67
N GLU A 295 -27.14 -109.47 -45.33
CA GLU A 295 -27.92 -108.37 -44.77
C GLU A 295 -28.82 -108.85 -43.63
N ALA A 296 -29.48 -110.00 -43.78
CA ALA A 296 -30.24 -110.62 -42.68
C ALA A 296 -29.35 -110.99 -41.47
N LEU A 297 -28.07 -111.29 -41.67
CA LEU A 297 -27.10 -111.63 -40.61
C LEU A 297 -26.37 -110.40 -40.05
N ASP A 298 -26.18 -109.36 -40.86
CA ASP A 298 -25.64 -108.04 -40.49
C ASP A 298 -26.66 -107.20 -39.73
N GLU A 299 -27.95 -107.28 -40.06
CA GLU A 299 -29.03 -106.56 -39.37
C GLU A 299 -29.15 -107.05 -37.91
N ALA A 300 -28.90 -108.35 -37.67
CA ALA A 300 -28.76 -108.93 -36.34
C ALA A 300 -27.46 -108.49 -35.60
N ALA A 301 -26.37 -108.17 -36.32
CA ALA A 301 -25.12 -107.67 -35.74
C ALA A 301 -25.12 -106.15 -35.50
N ALA A 302 -25.76 -105.39 -36.39
CA ALA A 302 -25.90 -103.93 -36.35
C ALA A 302 -26.85 -103.48 -35.24
N ALA A 303 -27.92 -104.23 -34.97
CA ALA A 303 -28.79 -103.99 -33.82
C ALA A 303 -28.05 -104.07 -32.47
N VAL A 304 -27.00 -104.90 -32.37
CA VAL A 304 -26.14 -105.02 -31.17
C VAL A 304 -25.09 -103.89 -31.10
N ALA A 305 -24.57 -103.41 -32.23
CA ALA A 305 -23.57 -102.33 -32.30
C ALA A 305 -24.16 -100.90 -32.21
N ALA A 306 -25.35 -100.65 -32.76
CA ALA A 306 -26.02 -99.35 -32.69
C ALA A 306 -26.38 -98.97 -31.23
N ARG A 307 -26.79 -99.96 -30.43
CA ARG A 307 -27.08 -99.78 -29.00
C ARG A 307 -25.83 -99.39 -28.19
N SER A 308 -24.64 -99.92 -28.51
CA SER A 308 -23.41 -99.60 -27.78
C SER A 308 -22.87 -98.19 -28.09
N GLN A 309 -23.02 -97.69 -29.32
CA GLN A 309 -22.63 -96.32 -29.68
C GLN A 309 -23.56 -95.24 -29.13
N ALA A 310 -24.85 -95.52 -28.98
CA ALA A 310 -25.81 -94.61 -28.33
C ALA A 310 -25.53 -94.47 -26.82
N VAL A 311 -25.12 -95.55 -26.15
CA VAL A 311 -24.68 -95.53 -24.75
C VAL A 311 -23.43 -94.67 -24.55
N ALA A 312 -22.42 -94.79 -25.42
CA ALA A 312 -21.19 -93.99 -25.32
C ALA A 312 -21.42 -92.49 -25.54
N ARG A 313 -22.29 -92.09 -26.48
CA ARG A 313 -22.66 -90.68 -26.71
C ARG A 313 -23.43 -90.08 -25.52
N ARG A 314 -24.30 -90.87 -24.90
CA ARG A 314 -25.02 -90.48 -23.67
C ARG A 314 -24.05 -90.24 -22.50
N GLU A 315 -23.05 -91.10 -22.32
CA GLU A 315 -22.03 -90.96 -21.26
C GLU A 315 -21.16 -89.71 -21.44
N ALA A 316 -20.75 -89.39 -22.68
CA ALA A 316 -19.98 -88.19 -22.97
C ALA A 316 -20.76 -86.89 -22.71
N ALA A 317 -22.03 -86.81 -23.15
CA ALA A 317 -22.89 -85.65 -22.91
C ALA A 317 -23.23 -85.48 -21.41
N THR A 318 -23.42 -86.59 -20.69
CA THR A 318 -23.66 -86.58 -19.23
C THR A 318 -22.45 -86.03 -18.48
N THR A 319 -21.24 -86.43 -18.89
CA THR A 319 -19.99 -85.96 -18.28
C THR A 319 -19.79 -84.46 -18.49
N ARG A 320 -20.05 -83.94 -19.70
CA ARG A 320 -19.93 -82.50 -19.98
C ARG A 320 -20.97 -81.66 -19.22
N LEU A 321 -22.20 -82.15 -19.09
CA LEU A 321 -23.24 -81.48 -18.32
C LEU A 321 -22.84 -81.34 -16.84
N ALA A 322 -22.27 -82.40 -16.24
CA ALA A 322 -21.76 -82.36 -14.88
C ALA A 322 -20.62 -81.34 -14.69
N THR A 323 -19.72 -81.19 -15.67
CA THR A 323 -18.66 -80.17 -15.64
C THR A 323 -19.22 -78.75 -15.71
N VAL A 324 -20.20 -78.50 -16.59
CA VAL A 324 -20.84 -77.17 -16.73
C VAL A 324 -21.64 -76.82 -15.46
N ASP A 325 -22.32 -77.79 -14.85
CA ASP A 325 -23.01 -77.62 -13.57
C ASP A 325 -22.04 -77.27 -12.43
N ALA A 326 -20.86 -77.89 -12.39
CA ALA A 326 -19.82 -77.57 -11.42
C ALA A 326 -19.21 -76.16 -11.63
N GLU A 327 -18.98 -75.75 -12.89
CA GLU A 327 -18.51 -74.40 -13.23
C GLU A 327 -19.54 -73.31 -12.87
N LEU A 328 -20.84 -73.58 -13.05
CA LEU A 328 -21.92 -72.68 -12.66
C LEU A 328 -22.06 -72.56 -11.13
N ALA A 329 -21.84 -73.64 -10.38
CA ALA A 329 -21.88 -73.63 -8.92
C ALA A 329 -20.72 -72.83 -8.29
N ALA A 330 -19.59 -72.69 -8.99
CA ALA A 330 -18.41 -71.96 -8.52
C ALA A 330 -18.45 -70.44 -8.77
N LEU A 331 -19.42 -69.94 -9.54
CA LEU A 331 -19.56 -68.52 -9.86
C LEU A 331 -20.60 -67.83 -8.95
N PRO A 332 -20.32 -66.64 -8.39
CA PRO A 332 -21.22 -65.95 -7.47
C PRO A 332 -22.52 -65.45 -8.15
N ASP A 333 -23.60 -65.36 -7.38
CA ASP A 333 -24.90 -64.84 -7.84
C ASP A 333 -24.94 -63.30 -7.90
N GLY A 334 -25.82 -62.79 -8.78
CA GLY A 334 -25.82 -61.40 -9.26
C GLY A 334 -26.13 -60.29 -8.24
N GLU A 335 -26.47 -60.62 -6.99
CA GLU A 335 -26.82 -59.65 -5.94
C GLU A 335 -25.61 -58.83 -5.47
N ALA A 336 -24.40 -59.42 -5.52
CA ALA A 336 -23.14 -58.75 -5.16
C ALA A 336 -22.80 -57.55 -6.08
N LEU A 337 -23.33 -57.53 -7.30
CA LEU A 337 -22.99 -56.53 -8.31
C LEU A 337 -23.60 -55.15 -7.98
N VAL A 338 -24.79 -55.13 -7.38
CA VAL A 338 -25.47 -53.89 -6.97
C VAL A 338 -24.70 -53.24 -5.81
N ALA A 339 -24.35 -54.03 -4.80
CA ALA A 339 -23.57 -53.57 -3.65
C ALA A 339 -22.20 -53.00 -4.06
N LEU A 340 -21.52 -53.62 -5.03
CA LEU A 340 -20.24 -53.14 -5.57
C LEU A 340 -20.38 -51.83 -6.35
N ARG A 341 -21.46 -51.63 -7.11
CA ARG A 341 -21.74 -50.35 -7.78
C ARG A 341 -21.98 -49.23 -6.79
N GLU A 342 -22.75 -49.49 -5.74
CA GLU A 342 -22.96 -48.51 -4.68
C GLU A 342 -21.67 -48.23 -3.90
N ALA A 343 -20.85 -49.24 -3.63
CA ALA A 343 -19.56 -49.06 -2.96
C ALA A 343 -18.60 -48.18 -3.79
N ARG A 344 -18.54 -48.38 -5.11
CA ARG A 344 -17.79 -47.50 -6.02
C ARG A 344 -18.35 -46.08 -6.03
N ALA A 345 -19.68 -45.92 -6.07
CA ALA A 345 -20.32 -44.61 -6.04
C ALA A 345 -20.03 -43.86 -4.74
N ARG A 346 -20.11 -44.54 -3.58
CA ARG A 346 -19.74 -43.99 -2.27
C ARG A 346 -18.26 -43.58 -2.23
N ALA A 347 -17.34 -44.46 -2.65
CA ALA A 347 -15.92 -44.16 -2.69
C ALA A 347 -15.60 -42.96 -3.61
N ASN A 348 -16.31 -42.81 -4.74
CA ASN A 348 -16.16 -41.64 -5.60
C ASN A 348 -16.65 -40.35 -4.92
N ALA A 349 -17.82 -40.40 -4.28
CA ALA A 349 -18.39 -39.25 -3.56
C ALA A 349 -17.49 -38.79 -2.41
N GLU A 350 -16.90 -39.72 -1.64
CA GLU A 350 -15.95 -39.41 -0.57
C GLU A 350 -14.66 -38.78 -1.11
N ARG A 351 -14.13 -39.30 -2.23
CA ARG A 351 -12.96 -38.73 -2.92
C ARG A 351 -13.23 -37.30 -3.39
N ASP A 352 -14.40 -37.06 -3.98
CA ASP A 352 -14.82 -35.73 -4.46
C ASP A 352 -15.00 -34.76 -3.28
N ALA A 353 -15.61 -35.20 -2.17
CA ALA A 353 -15.77 -34.39 -0.96
C ALA A 353 -14.42 -34.03 -0.31
N ALA A 354 -13.49 -34.97 -0.19
CA ALA A 354 -12.14 -34.72 0.30
C ALA A 354 -11.38 -33.76 -0.64
N GLY A 355 -11.54 -33.91 -1.96
CA GLY A 355 -10.98 -33.00 -2.97
C GLY A 355 -11.50 -31.56 -2.85
N ALA A 356 -12.80 -31.38 -2.60
CA ALA A 356 -13.40 -30.06 -2.39
C ALA A 356 -12.84 -29.36 -1.15
N ARG A 357 -12.76 -30.08 -0.01
CA ARG A 357 -12.17 -29.57 1.24
C ARG A 357 -10.70 -29.18 1.07
N LEU A 358 -9.93 -30.01 0.38
CA LEU A 358 -8.52 -29.73 0.07
C LEU A 358 -8.39 -28.47 -0.78
N SER A 359 -9.19 -28.33 -1.82
CA SER A 359 -9.17 -27.16 -2.71
C SER A 359 -9.50 -25.87 -1.97
N GLU A 360 -10.53 -25.87 -1.12
CA GLU A 360 -10.91 -24.70 -0.32
C GLU A 360 -9.76 -24.28 0.61
N ARG A 361 -9.17 -25.24 1.34
CA ARG A 361 -8.08 -24.95 2.29
C ARG A 361 -6.78 -24.55 1.61
N HIS A 362 -6.45 -25.15 0.48
CA HIS A 362 -5.29 -24.79 -0.31
C HIS A 362 -5.41 -23.35 -0.86
N THR A 363 -6.58 -22.97 -1.38
CA THR A 363 -6.83 -21.59 -1.83
C THR A 363 -6.67 -20.59 -0.69
N ARG A 364 -7.24 -20.87 0.49
CA ARG A 364 -7.11 -19.99 1.66
C ARG A 364 -5.66 -19.85 2.12
N TRP A 365 -4.91 -20.95 2.18
CA TRP A 365 -3.47 -20.91 2.49
C TRP A 365 -2.69 -20.02 1.52
N LYS A 366 -2.95 -20.14 0.21
CA LYS A 366 -2.29 -19.31 -0.81
C LYS A 366 -2.65 -17.82 -0.71
N GLN A 367 -3.89 -17.51 -0.36
CA GLN A 367 -4.32 -16.14 -0.09
C GLN A 367 -3.60 -15.55 1.14
N ASP A 368 -3.53 -16.29 2.25
CA ASP A 368 -2.82 -15.87 3.46
C ASP A 368 -1.32 -15.64 3.19
N GLU A 369 -0.68 -16.51 2.39
CA GLU A 369 0.72 -16.36 1.99
C GLU A 369 0.93 -15.06 1.19
N GLN A 370 0.05 -14.80 0.23
CA GLN A 370 0.13 -13.62 -0.62
C GLN A 370 -0.14 -12.32 0.15
N GLU A 371 -1.14 -12.30 1.04
CA GLU A 371 -1.41 -11.16 1.91
C GLU A 371 -0.20 -10.87 2.81
N ALA A 372 0.40 -11.90 3.42
CA ALA A 372 1.57 -11.74 4.27
C ALA A 372 2.78 -11.16 3.51
N ARG A 373 3.00 -11.59 2.25
CA ARG A 373 4.04 -11.04 1.37
C ARG A 373 3.79 -9.56 1.04
N THR A 374 2.57 -9.20 0.67
CA THR A 374 2.20 -7.81 0.35
C THR A 374 2.33 -6.90 1.58
N LYS A 375 1.92 -7.35 2.77
CA LYS A 375 2.11 -6.60 4.02
C LYS A 375 3.58 -6.41 4.34
N LEU A 376 4.40 -7.47 4.22
CA LEU A 376 5.85 -7.39 4.43
C LEU A 376 6.52 -6.35 3.53
N GLU A 377 6.15 -6.32 2.25
CA GLU A 377 6.67 -5.34 1.29
C GLU A 377 6.26 -3.91 1.68
N SER A 378 4.99 -3.69 2.03
CA SER A 378 4.51 -2.39 2.52
C SER A 378 5.27 -1.89 3.77
N TYR A 379 5.55 -2.77 4.74
CA TYR A 379 6.34 -2.39 5.91
C TYR A 379 7.82 -2.12 5.57
N ARG A 380 8.41 -2.84 4.60
CA ARG A 380 9.78 -2.58 4.13
C ARG A 380 9.91 -1.21 3.47
N ASP A 381 8.93 -0.82 2.66
CA ASP A 381 8.92 0.48 2.02
C ASP A 381 8.73 1.60 3.05
N ARG A 382 7.81 1.42 4.00
CA ARG A 382 7.60 2.38 5.09
C ARG A 382 8.82 2.54 6.00
N TYR A 383 9.54 1.45 6.27
CA TYR A 383 10.80 1.50 6.99
C TYR A 383 11.87 2.30 6.23
N ARG A 384 11.94 2.13 4.90
CA ARG A 384 12.88 2.88 4.05
C ARG A 384 12.60 4.38 4.09
N GLU A 385 11.33 4.75 3.96
CA GLU A 385 10.88 6.16 4.04
C GLU A 385 11.19 6.78 5.41
N LEU A 386 10.86 6.10 6.51
CA LEU A 386 11.16 6.57 7.86
C LEU A 386 12.68 6.67 8.11
N ARG A 387 13.47 5.74 7.57
CA ARG A 387 14.93 5.77 7.67
C ARG A 387 15.51 6.97 6.92
N GLU A 388 15.03 7.26 5.72
CA GLU A 388 15.43 8.45 4.96
C GLU A 388 15.06 9.73 5.72
N GLN A 389 13.86 9.79 6.31
CA GLN A 389 13.44 10.91 7.15
C GLN A 389 14.32 11.09 8.39
N HIS A 390 14.61 10.00 9.10
CA HIS A 390 15.50 10.01 10.26
C HIS A 390 16.91 10.49 9.88
N GLN A 391 17.44 10.00 8.77
CA GLN A 391 18.79 10.34 8.30
C GLN A 391 18.88 11.81 7.88
N ALA A 392 17.89 12.33 7.17
CA ALA A 392 17.82 13.74 6.80
C ALA A 392 17.71 14.67 8.02
N ILE A 393 16.96 14.28 9.07
CA ILE A 393 16.90 15.05 10.33
C ILE A 393 18.20 14.94 11.14
N ALA A 394 18.87 13.79 11.11
CA ALA A 394 20.15 13.60 11.77
C ALA A 394 21.25 14.48 11.14
N GLU A 395 21.30 14.53 9.80
CA GLU A 395 22.24 15.36 9.04
C GLU A 395 21.99 16.87 9.23
N ALA A 396 20.74 17.28 9.44
CA ALA A 396 20.40 18.67 9.73
C ALA A 396 20.96 19.17 11.09
N GLY A 397 21.13 18.28 12.07
CA GLY A 397 21.64 18.62 13.40
C GLY A 397 20.69 19.47 14.26
N PRO A 398 21.03 19.71 15.55
CA PRO A 398 20.16 20.41 16.50
C PRO A 398 19.94 21.89 16.18
N ASP A 399 20.94 22.55 15.56
CA ASP A 399 20.84 23.95 15.13
C ASP A 399 20.28 24.11 13.70
N GLY A 400 19.99 22.99 13.03
CA GLY A 400 19.45 22.98 11.67
C GLY A 400 17.92 23.07 11.60
N THR A 401 17.44 23.31 10.39
CA THR A 401 16.01 23.32 10.05
C THR A 401 15.56 21.94 9.58
N CYS A 402 14.40 21.49 10.07
CA CYS A 402 13.80 20.22 9.65
C CYS A 402 13.55 20.21 8.12
N PRO A 403 14.11 19.26 7.36
CA PRO A 403 13.99 19.21 5.90
C PRO A 403 12.57 18.92 5.38
N PHE A 404 11.64 18.49 6.24
CA PHE A 404 10.26 18.16 5.87
C PHE A 404 9.24 19.26 6.19
N CYS A 405 9.53 20.12 7.18
CA CYS A 405 8.59 21.16 7.62
C CYS A 405 9.22 22.55 7.84
N ALA A 406 10.52 22.70 7.54
CA ALA A 406 11.30 23.94 7.58
C ALA A 406 11.31 24.69 8.93
N ARG A 407 10.91 24.03 10.04
CA ARG A 407 11.03 24.59 11.40
C ARG A 407 12.41 24.33 11.98
N PRO A 408 13.01 25.28 12.74
CA PRO A 408 14.25 25.05 13.46
C PRO A 408 14.04 23.94 14.49
N LEU A 409 14.91 22.92 14.46
CA LEU A 409 14.76 21.71 15.27
C LEU A 409 15.07 21.99 16.75
N GLY A 410 16.15 22.72 17.06
CA GLY A 410 16.49 23.16 18.41
C GLY A 410 16.37 22.04 19.46
N ALA A 411 15.63 22.32 20.54
CA ALA A 411 15.35 21.34 21.60
C ALA A 411 14.48 20.14 21.16
N ASP A 412 13.76 20.26 20.04
CA ASP A 412 12.89 19.21 19.49
C ASP A 412 13.64 18.25 18.55
N HIS A 413 14.91 18.52 18.20
CA HIS A 413 15.76 17.64 17.36
C HIS A 413 15.85 16.23 17.93
N ALA A 414 16.31 16.12 19.16
CA ALA A 414 16.47 14.86 19.86
C ALA A 414 15.12 14.15 20.04
N ARG A 415 14.03 14.90 20.29
CA ARG A 415 12.68 14.34 20.43
C ARG A 415 12.15 13.79 19.11
N THR A 416 12.46 14.44 18.00
CA THR A 416 11.99 14.03 16.66
C THR A 416 12.76 12.82 16.16
N LEU A 417 14.08 12.75 16.36
CA LEU A 417 14.87 11.55 16.08
C LEU A 417 14.41 10.37 16.94
N ALA A 418 14.18 10.58 18.23
CA ALA A 418 13.65 9.55 19.12
C ALA A 418 12.26 9.06 18.67
N LEU A 419 11.38 9.95 18.21
CA LEU A 419 10.07 9.59 17.67
C LEU A 419 10.18 8.75 16.39
N LEU A 420 11.00 9.18 15.43
CA LEU A 420 11.22 8.43 14.19
C LEU A 420 11.88 7.09 14.44
N ALA A 421 12.85 7.02 15.36
CA ALA A 421 13.47 5.77 15.78
C ALA A 421 12.45 4.81 16.42
N ALA A 422 11.55 5.32 17.28
CA ALA A 422 10.47 4.52 17.87
C ALA A 422 9.48 4.01 16.79
N GLN A 423 9.11 4.85 15.81
CA GLN A 423 8.27 4.44 14.69
C GLN A 423 8.96 3.41 13.79
N MET A 424 10.27 3.54 13.57
CA MET A 424 11.06 2.56 12.83
C MET A 424 11.12 1.22 13.57
N GLU A 425 11.29 1.21 14.90
CA GLU A 425 11.21 -0.02 15.71
C GLU A 425 9.85 -0.70 15.61
N GLU A 426 8.75 0.07 15.65
CA GLU A 426 7.39 -0.45 15.53
C GLU A 426 7.13 -1.08 14.14
N VAL A 427 7.56 -0.39 13.07
CA VAL A 427 7.48 -0.89 11.69
C VAL A 427 8.37 -2.12 11.51
N GLN A 428 9.56 -2.14 12.11
CA GLN A 428 10.48 -3.26 12.05
C GLN A 428 9.94 -4.48 12.81
N ALA A 429 9.32 -4.29 13.97
CA ALA A 429 8.64 -5.36 14.71
C ALA A 429 7.49 -5.96 13.89
N SER A 430 6.67 -5.10 13.29
CA SER A 430 5.57 -5.52 12.40
C SER A 430 6.10 -6.23 11.15
N GLY A 431 7.14 -5.71 10.51
CA GLY A 431 7.80 -6.34 9.37
C GLY A 431 8.44 -7.69 9.71
N ASN A 432 9.02 -7.84 10.91
CA ASN A 432 9.55 -9.12 11.38
C ASN A 432 8.44 -10.16 11.62
N TYR A 433 7.30 -9.74 12.17
CA TYR A 433 6.12 -10.60 12.30
C TYR A 433 5.68 -11.15 10.94
N TYR A 434 5.51 -10.28 9.92
CA TYR A 434 5.08 -10.73 8.59
C TYR A 434 6.16 -11.53 7.86
N ARG A 435 7.45 -11.26 8.09
CA ARG A 435 8.55 -12.11 7.59
C ARG A 435 8.45 -13.52 8.14
N GLN A 436 8.28 -13.64 9.46
CA GLN A 436 8.13 -14.95 10.13
C GLN A 436 6.85 -15.66 9.70
N ARG A 437 5.78 -14.92 9.44
CA ARG A 437 4.52 -15.43 8.88
C ARG A 437 4.70 -15.98 7.45
N VAL A 438 5.45 -15.30 6.59
CA VAL A 438 5.79 -15.79 5.24
C VAL A 438 6.63 -17.07 5.32
N ASP A 439 7.61 -17.12 6.22
CA ASP A 439 8.44 -18.32 6.42
C ASP A 439 7.60 -19.51 6.94
N GLN A 440 6.63 -19.26 7.83
CA GLN A 440 5.68 -20.28 8.29
C GLN A 440 4.76 -20.79 7.17
N LEU A 441 4.31 -19.90 6.29
CA LEU A 441 3.40 -20.21 5.19
C LEU A 441 4.12 -20.71 3.93
N ALA A 442 5.46 -20.75 3.92
CA ALA A 442 6.24 -21.24 2.80
C ALA A 442 6.00 -22.75 2.54
N ASN A 443 5.69 -23.50 3.58
CA ASN A 443 5.34 -24.92 3.50
C ASN A 443 3.84 -25.11 3.73
N ALA A 444 3.29 -26.17 3.10
CA ALA A 444 1.88 -26.53 3.27
C ALA A 444 1.58 -26.81 4.76
N PRO A 445 0.54 -26.18 5.34
CA PRO A 445 0.10 -26.45 6.70
C PRO A 445 -0.26 -27.92 6.90
N GLU A 446 -0.15 -28.39 8.15
CA GLU A 446 -0.50 -29.77 8.52
C GLU A 446 -1.92 -30.15 8.09
N GLU A 447 -2.88 -29.22 8.19
CA GLU A 447 -4.25 -29.40 7.71
C GLU A 447 -4.34 -29.71 6.21
N VAL A 448 -3.56 -29.00 5.37
CA VAL A 448 -3.54 -29.20 3.91
C VAL A 448 -2.90 -30.54 3.58
N ARG A 449 -1.79 -30.88 4.25
CA ARG A 449 -1.12 -32.17 4.09
C ARG A 449 -2.01 -33.35 4.54
N ALA A 450 -2.72 -33.21 5.65
CA ALA A 450 -3.66 -34.22 6.13
C ALA A 450 -4.82 -34.45 5.15
N LEU A 451 -5.34 -33.38 4.53
CA LEU A 451 -6.37 -33.46 3.49
C LEU A 451 -5.84 -34.08 2.19
N GLU A 452 -4.57 -33.85 1.82
CA GLU A 452 -3.92 -34.56 0.71
C GLU A 452 -3.80 -36.06 0.98
N GLU A 453 -3.36 -36.46 2.17
CA GLU A 453 -3.28 -37.86 2.60
C GLU A 453 -4.67 -38.52 2.69
N GLU A 454 -5.69 -37.79 3.13
CA GLU A 454 -7.09 -38.23 3.12
C GLU A 454 -7.59 -38.47 1.69
N ARG A 455 -7.34 -37.53 0.76
CA ARG A 455 -7.71 -37.69 -0.65
C ARG A 455 -7.02 -38.90 -1.28
N GLN A 456 -5.73 -39.10 -0.99
CA GLN A 456 -4.97 -40.25 -1.48
C GLN A 456 -5.52 -41.59 -0.97
N ARG A 457 -5.99 -41.64 0.29
CA ARG A 457 -6.67 -42.82 0.84
C ARG A 457 -7.97 -43.10 0.08
N HIS A 458 -8.81 -42.09 -0.16
CA HIS A 458 -10.03 -42.27 -0.93
C HIS A 458 -9.78 -42.64 -2.40
N ASP A 459 -8.73 -42.11 -3.02
CA ASP A 459 -8.29 -42.52 -4.37
C ASP A 459 -7.94 -44.01 -4.40
N ALA A 460 -7.24 -44.53 -3.39
CA ALA A 460 -6.94 -45.95 -3.27
C ALA A 460 -8.21 -46.80 -3.08
N THR A 461 -9.15 -46.35 -2.24
CA THR A 461 -10.45 -47.02 -2.05
C THR A 461 -11.28 -47.06 -3.34
N LEU A 462 -11.31 -45.96 -4.10
CA LEU A 462 -12.02 -45.91 -5.38
C LEU A 462 -11.40 -46.86 -6.42
N ARG A 463 -10.07 -46.96 -6.48
CA ARG A 463 -9.38 -47.92 -7.36
C ARG A 463 -9.76 -49.35 -7.00
N ALA A 464 -9.66 -49.74 -5.74
CA ALA A 464 -10.03 -51.07 -5.27
C ALA A 464 -11.51 -51.41 -5.56
N ALA A 465 -12.43 -50.46 -5.33
CA ALA A 465 -13.85 -50.64 -5.64
C ALA A 465 -14.13 -50.78 -7.15
N THR A 466 -13.35 -50.07 -7.99
CA THR A 466 -13.46 -50.14 -9.45
C THR A 466 -12.95 -51.49 -10.00
N GLU A 467 -11.81 -51.97 -9.49
CA GLU A 467 -11.25 -53.29 -9.85
C GLU A 467 -12.18 -54.44 -9.43
N ALA A 468 -12.75 -54.36 -8.23
CA ALA A 468 -13.71 -55.34 -7.73
C ALA A 468 -14.99 -55.39 -8.59
N LEU A 469 -15.51 -54.24 -9.01
CA LEU A 469 -16.68 -54.16 -9.89
C LEU A 469 -16.39 -54.76 -11.27
N ALA A 470 -15.25 -54.43 -11.87
CA ALA A 470 -14.85 -54.97 -13.18
C ALA A 470 -14.70 -56.50 -13.15
N THR A 471 -14.11 -57.03 -12.08
CA THR A 471 -13.98 -58.49 -11.86
C THR A 471 -15.35 -59.16 -11.78
N ALA A 472 -16.28 -58.59 -11.02
CA ALA A 472 -17.63 -59.13 -10.85
C ALA A 472 -18.46 -59.06 -12.15
N GLU A 473 -18.29 -58.00 -12.96
CA GLU A 473 -18.94 -57.89 -14.28
C GLU A 473 -18.44 -58.95 -15.26
N GLY A 474 -17.15 -59.27 -15.24
CA GLY A 474 -16.56 -60.37 -16.01
C GLY A 474 -17.10 -61.75 -15.61
N GLN A 475 -17.26 -61.99 -14.30
CA GLN A 475 -17.83 -63.24 -13.78
C GLN A 475 -19.30 -63.44 -14.19
N ARG A 476 -20.10 -62.36 -14.23
CA ARG A 476 -21.50 -62.41 -14.68
C ARG A 476 -21.62 -62.83 -16.15
N ALA A 477 -20.81 -62.23 -17.03
CA ALA A 477 -20.80 -62.57 -18.45
C ALA A 477 -20.42 -64.05 -18.69
N ARG A 478 -19.48 -64.59 -17.88
CA ARG A 478 -19.11 -66.01 -17.92
C ARG A 478 -20.25 -66.93 -17.48
N ARG A 479 -20.99 -66.57 -16.42
CA ARG A 479 -22.16 -67.32 -15.94
C ARG A 479 -23.25 -67.40 -17.01
N GLU A 480 -23.58 -66.29 -17.67
CA GLU A 480 -24.58 -66.24 -18.75
C GLU A 480 -24.22 -67.14 -19.95
N ALA A 481 -22.94 -67.27 -20.29
CA ALA A 481 -22.47 -68.16 -21.34
C ALA A 481 -22.65 -69.65 -20.97
N LEU A 482 -22.30 -70.04 -19.74
CA LEU A 482 -22.42 -71.41 -19.25
C LEU A 482 -23.89 -71.86 -19.10
N VAL A 483 -24.80 -70.95 -18.72
CA VAL A 483 -26.24 -71.24 -18.67
C VAL A 483 -26.79 -71.64 -20.04
N ARG A 484 -26.34 -70.97 -21.11
CA ARG A 484 -26.75 -71.32 -22.49
C ARG A 484 -26.21 -72.69 -22.92
N GLU A 485 -24.95 -73.00 -22.59
CA GLU A 485 -24.33 -74.28 -22.89
C GLU A 485 -25.04 -75.45 -22.17
N ARG A 486 -25.39 -75.26 -20.89
CA ARG A 486 -26.13 -76.24 -20.09
C ARG A 486 -27.48 -76.63 -20.72
N SER A 487 -28.22 -75.64 -21.23
CA SER A 487 -29.53 -75.86 -21.84
C SER A 487 -29.44 -76.75 -23.09
N SER A 488 -28.45 -76.50 -23.94
CA SER A 488 -28.23 -77.27 -25.17
C SER A 488 -27.80 -78.73 -24.89
N LEU A 489 -26.99 -78.95 -23.85
CA LEU A 489 -26.58 -80.29 -23.42
C LEU A 489 -27.73 -81.11 -22.83
N ALA A 490 -28.65 -80.47 -22.10
CA ALA A 490 -29.85 -81.11 -21.55
C ALA A 490 -30.79 -81.61 -22.66
N GLU A 491 -31.06 -80.77 -23.67
CA GLU A 491 -31.88 -81.15 -24.84
C GLU A 491 -31.27 -82.34 -25.61
N SER A 492 -29.94 -82.40 -25.70
CA SER A 492 -29.23 -83.49 -26.39
C SER A 492 -29.30 -84.83 -25.62
N LEU A 493 -29.35 -84.81 -24.28
CA LEU A 493 -29.45 -86.01 -23.45
C LEU A 493 -30.84 -86.65 -23.53
N ASP A 494 -31.90 -85.83 -23.60
CA ASP A 494 -33.27 -86.32 -23.75
C ASP A 494 -33.48 -87.05 -25.08
N ALA A 495 -32.88 -86.53 -26.16
CA ALA A 495 -32.90 -87.19 -27.48
C ALA A 495 -32.16 -88.55 -27.48
N LEU A 496 -31.00 -88.64 -26.82
CA LEU A 496 -30.19 -89.86 -26.71
C LEU A 496 -30.81 -90.93 -25.79
N ALA A 497 -31.64 -90.53 -24.83
CA ALA A 497 -32.36 -91.46 -23.94
C ALA A 497 -33.42 -92.28 -24.70
N ALA A 498 -34.04 -91.71 -25.73
CA ALA A 498 -35.00 -92.38 -26.59
C ALA A 498 -34.37 -93.47 -27.49
N GLU A 499 -33.12 -93.28 -27.94
CA GLU A 499 -32.40 -94.24 -28.80
C GLU A 499 -31.95 -95.53 -28.08
N VAL A 500 -31.74 -95.51 -26.77
CA VAL A 500 -31.17 -96.66 -26.01
C VAL A 500 -32.23 -97.70 -25.58
N ALA A 501 -33.53 -97.40 -25.72
CA ALA A 501 -34.65 -98.20 -25.21
C ALA A 501 -35.13 -99.37 -26.11
N GLY A 502 -34.48 -99.64 -27.26
CA GLY A 502 -34.88 -100.69 -28.22
C GLY A 502 -34.50 -102.15 -27.85
N PRO A 503 -35.16 -103.18 -28.44
CA PRO A 503 -35.03 -104.60 -28.07
C PRO A 503 -33.68 -105.24 -28.48
N ALA A 504 -33.22 -106.22 -27.69
CA ALA A 504 -31.94 -106.92 -27.87
C ALA A 504 -32.05 -108.06 -28.91
N ALA A 505 -31.35 -107.94 -30.03
CA ALA A 505 -31.23 -108.99 -31.04
C ALA A 505 -30.09 -109.98 -30.71
N THR A 506 -30.33 -111.28 -30.89
CA THR A 506 -29.32 -112.34 -30.79
C THR A 506 -28.67 -112.61 -32.16
N TYR A 507 -27.34 -112.56 -32.20
CA TYR A 507 -26.51 -112.70 -33.41
C TYR A 507 -25.81 -114.08 -33.49
N ASP A 508 -25.93 -114.78 -34.63
CA ASP A 508 -25.28 -116.06 -34.92
C ASP A 508 -24.04 -115.88 -35.81
N ARG A 509 -22.87 -115.94 -35.17
CA ARG A 509 -21.54 -115.70 -35.79
C ARG A 509 -21.10 -116.79 -36.78
N ALA A 510 -21.56 -118.03 -36.65
CA ALA A 510 -21.05 -119.15 -37.44
C ALA A 510 -21.61 -119.16 -38.87
N ARG A 511 -22.88 -118.75 -39.05
CA ARG A 511 -23.51 -118.60 -40.37
C ARG A 511 -23.01 -117.35 -41.10
N HIS A 512 -22.66 -116.30 -40.35
CA HIS A 512 -22.11 -115.06 -40.90
C HIS A 512 -20.71 -115.26 -41.54
N GLU A 513 -19.84 -116.09 -40.94
CA GLU A 513 -18.50 -116.36 -41.48
C GLU A 513 -18.53 -117.10 -42.84
N VAL A 514 -19.51 -117.99 -43.03
CA VAL A 514 -19.69 -118.76 -44.28
C VAL A 514 -20.13 -117.86 -45.44
N VAL A 515 -21.13 -117.00 -45.22
CA VAL A 515 -21.60 -116.04 -46.23
C VAL A 515 -20.52 -114.98 -46.54
N ARG A 516 -19.77 -114.53 -45.52
CA ARG A 516 -18.62 -113.62 -45.70
C ARG A 516 -17.51 -114.22 -46.56
N SER A 517 -17.20 -115.50 -46.40
CA SER A 517 -16.13 -116.15 -47.19
C SER A 517 -16.46 -116.21 -48.70
N ARG A 518 -17.74 -116.34 -49.06
CA ARG A 518 -18.21 -116.41 -50.44
C ARG A 518 -18.35 -115.03 -51.08
N LEU A 519 -18.78 -114.03 -50.32
CA LEU A 519 -18.71 -112.63 -50.72
C LEU A 519 -17.25 -112.18 -50.91
N ALA A 520 -16.33 -112.57 -50.02
CA ALA A 520 -14.90 -112.24 -50.11
C ALA A 520 -14.22 -112.71 -51.41
N ALA A 521 -14.73 -113.76 -52.05
CA ALA A 521 -14.24 -114.25 -53.34
C ALA A 521 -14.74 -113.42 -54.54
N LEU A 522 -15.93 -112.82 -54.44
CA LEU A 522 -16.53 -111.92 -55.44
C LEU A 522 -16.22 -110.44 -55.18
N GLU A 523 -15.66 -110.15 -54.01
CA GLU A 523 -15.31 -108.83 -53.46
C GLU A 523 -14.37 -107.99 -54.35
N PRO A 524 -13.34 -108.52 -55.02
CA PRO A 524 -12.47 -107.68 -55.86
C PRO A 524 -13.22 -107.05 -57.04
N ALA A 525 -14.09 -107.81 -57.71
CA ALA A 525 -14.93 -107.32 -58.81
C ALA A 525 -16.02 -106.37 -58.31
N ARG A 526 -16.61 -106.64 -57.14
CA ARG A 526 -17.58 -105.73 -56.48
C ARG A 526 -16.95 -104.42 -56.02
N ARG A 527 -15.77 -104.44 -55.39
CA ARG A 527 -15.08 -103.23 -54.91
C ARG A 527 -14.76 -102.28 -56.06
N GLN A 528 -14.33 -102.84 -57.19
CA GLN A 528 -14.05 -102.05 -58.37
C GLN A 528 -15.34 -101.46 -58.96
N HIS A 529 -16.46 -102.20 -58.96
CA HIS A 529 -17.78 -101.67 -59.31
C HIS A 529 -18.24 -100.56 -58.35
N ASP A 530 -18.18 -100.76 -57.03
CA ASP A 530 -18.71 -99.80 -56.04
C ASP A 530 -17.87 -98.53 -55.91
N GLN A 531 -16.55 -98.64 -56.01
CA GLN A 531 -15.66 -97.48 -56.07
C GLN A 531 -15.99 -96.57 -57.25
N LEU A 532 -16.37 -97.15 -58.39
CA LEU A 532 -16.67 -96.41 -59.61
C LEU A 532 -18.14 -95.93 -59.64
N ALA A 533 -19.07 -96.69 -59.05
CA ALA A 533 -20.49 -96.34 -58.96
C ALA A 533 -20.76 -95.10 -58.08
N GLY A 534 -20.09 -95.01 -56.93
CA GLY A 534 -20.22 -93.86 -56.02
C GLY A 534 -19.70 -92.55 -56.63
N LEU A 535 -18.64 -92.63 -57.44
CA LEU A 535 -18.10 -91.49 -58.19
C LEU A 535 -19.01 -91.11 -59.38
N ALA A 536 -19.49 -92.09 -60.14
CA ALA A 536 -20.37 -91.85 -61.29
C ALA A 536 -21.75 -91.26 -60.89
N ALA A 537 -22.32 -91.68 -59.76
CA ALA A 537 -23.60 -91.15 -59.25
C ALA A 537 -23.53 -89.68 -58.83
N ARG A 538 -22.33 -89.19 -58.47
CA ARG A 538 -22.09 -87.79 -58.10
C ARG A 538 -21.86 -86.87 -59.31
N ALA A 539 -21.74 -87.42 -60.53
CA ALA A 539 -21.44 -86.62 -61.72
C ALA A 539 -22.45 -85.49 -61.94
N GLU A 540 -23.76 -85.77 -61.81
CA GLU A 540 -24.81 -84.76 -62.01
C GLU A 540 -24.81 -83.67 -60.92
N ALA A 541 -24.57 -84.04 -59.66
CA ALA A 541 -24.43 -83.10 -58.56
C ALA A 541 -23.17 -82.22 -58.70
N LEU A 542 -22.05 -82.82 -59.11
CA LEU A 542 -20.79 -82.11 -59.35
C LEU A 542 -20.90 -81.12 -60.52
N VAL A 543 -21.70 -81.41 -61.56
CA VAL A 543 -22.01 -80.44 -62.63
C VAL A 543 -22.73 -79.23 -62.06
N ALA A 544 -23.74 -79.41 -61.21
CA ALA A 544 -24.47 -78.31 -60.59
C ALA A 544 -23.59 -77.49 -59.63
N GLU A 545 -22.75 -78.15 -58.83
CA GLU A 545 -21.82 -77.49 -57.90
C GLU A 545 -20.71 -76.73 -58.63
N ALA A 546 -20.13 -77.31 -59.70
CA ALA A 546 -19.13 -76.66 -60.53
C ALA A 546 -19.71 -75.43 -61.24
N SER A 547 -20.92 -75.54 -61.83
CA SER A 547 -21.61 -74.41 -62.46
C SER A 547 -21.91 -73.28 -61.46
N ALA A 548 -22.33 -73.61 -60.23
CA ALA A 548 -22.55 -72.62 -59.18
C ALA A 548 -21.24 -71.98 -58.66
N ALA A 549 -20.12 -72.71 -58.67
CA ALA A 549 -18.80 -72.17 -58.34
C ALA A 549 -18.27 -71.24 -59.45
N GLU A 550 -18.47 -71.61 -60.72
CA GLU A 550 -18.15 -70.79 -61.89
C GLU A 550 -18.94 -69.48 -61.90
N GLN A 551 -20.26 -69.55 -61.63
CA GLN A 551 -21.10 -68.35 -61.54
C GLN A 551 -20.62 -67.41 -60.43
N ARG A 552 -20.29 -67.93 -59.22
CA ARG A 552 -19.74 -67.13 -58.13
C ARG A 552 -18.37 -66.50 -58.48
N ALA A 553 -17.53 -67.22 -59.23
CA ALA A 553 -16.27 -66.67 -59.71
C ALA A 553 -16.51 -65.52 -60.70
N SER A 554 -17.43 -65.70 -61.65
CA SER A 554 -17.80 -64.68 -62.63
C SER A 554 -18.42 -63.42 -61.99
N GLU A 555 -19.32 -63.59 -61.03
CA GLU A 555 -19.91 -62.47 -60.28
C GLU A 555 -18.86 -61.69 -59.48
N ALA A 556 -17.92 -62.39 -58.83
CA ALA A 556 -16.82 -61.76 -58.10
C ALA A 556 -15.83 -61.05 -59.04
N GLU A 557 -15.55 -61.60 -60.22
CA GLU A 557 -14.69 -60.98 -61.25
C GLU A 557 -15.34 -59.71 -61.84
N ALA A 558 -16.64 -59.74 -62.08
CA ALA A 558 -17.39 -58.56 -62.53
C ALA A 558 -17.38 -57.46 -61.46
N ALA A 559 -17.57 -57.80 -60.19
CA ALA A 559 -17.47 -56.86 -59.08
C ALA A 559 -16.05 -56.30 -58.90
N LEU A 560 -15.02 -57.11 -59.14
CA LEU A 560 -13.63 -56.66 -59.12
C LEU A 560 -13.37 -55.64 -60.24
N GLY A 561 -13.86 -55.91 -61.45
CA GLY A 561 -13.76 -54.99 -62.59
C GLY A 561 -14.47 -53.65 -62.37
N ASP A 562 -15.65 -53.65 -61.71
CA ASP A 562 -16.34 -52.40 -61.33
C ASP A 562 -15.53 -51.59 -60.32
N LEU A 563 -14.95 -52.24 -59.31
CA LEU A 563 -14.10 -51.58 -58.32
C LEU A 563 -12.82 -51.01 -58.95
N ASP A 564 -12.17 -51.75 -59.85
CA ASP A 564 -10.99 -51.26 -60.60
C ASP A 564 -11.35 -50.05 -61.48
N ALA A 565 -12.50 -50.07 -62.15
CA ALA A 565 -12.98 -48.92 -62.93
C ALA A 565 -13.26 -47.70 -62.04
N ARG A 566 -13.92 -47.88 -60.89
CA ARG A 566 -14.19 -46.81 -59.92
C ARG A 566 -12.89 -46.24 -59.34
N ILE A 567 -11.90 -47.08 -59.01
CA ILE A 567 -10.57 -46.64 -58.56
C ILE A 567 -9.87 -45.83 -59.65
N ALA A 568 -9.92 -46.27 -60.91
CA ALA A 568 -9.33 -45.53 -62.03
C ALA A 568 -9.98 -44.15 -62.22
N THR A 569 -11.30 -44.04 -62.06
CA THR A 569 -12.00 -42.75 -62.20
C THR A 569 -11.70 -41.73 -61.09
N LEU A 570 -11.21 -42.16 -59.92
CA LEU A 570 -10.84 -41.25 -58.83
C LEU A 570 -9.63 -40.36 -59.17
N GLY A 571 -8.80 -40.77 -60.14
CA GLY A 571 -7.60 -40.02 -60.53
C GLY A 571 -6.62 -39.81 -59.36
N TRP A 572 -6.54 -40.77 -58.44
CA TRP A 572 -5.64 -40.71 -57.29
C TRP A 572 -4.18 -40.92 -57.73
N ASP A 573 -3.33 -39.93 -57.43
CA ASP A 573 -1.89 -39.97 -57.67
C ASP A 573 -1.13 -39.79 -56.34
N PRO A 574 -0.48 -40.86 -55.84
CA PRO A 574 0.33 -40.80 -54.62
C PRO A 574 1.49 -39.81 -54.68
N GLU A 575 2.15 -39.64 -55.83
CA GLU A 575 3.32 -38.75 -55.96
C GLU A 575 2.89 -37.28 -55.92
N ALA A 576 1.81 -36.93 -56.64
CA ALA A 576 1.23 -35.61 -56.58
C ALA A 576 0.73 -35.24 -55.17
N PHE A 577 0.18 -36.21 -54.42
CA PHE A 577 -0.24 -36.00 -53.03
C PHE A 577 0.94 -35.65 -52.13
N VAL A 578 2.04 -36.41 -52.19
CA VAL A 578 3.24 -36.16 -51.37
C VAL A 578 3.87 -34.81 -51.72
N ALA A 579 3.93 -34.45 -53.00
CA ALA A 579 4.42 -33.14 -53.42
C ALA A 579 3.54 -31.98 -52.91
N LEU A 580 2.21 -32.15 -52.91
CA LEU A 580 1.29 -31.16 -52.35
C LEU A 580 1.38 -31.07 -50.82
N GLU A 581 1.55 -32.22 -50.14
CA GLU A 581 1.78 -32.30 -48.69
C GLU A 581 3.02 -31.51 -48.28
N ALA A 582 4.15 -31.70 -48.99
CA ALA A 582 5.37 -30.93 -48.73
C ALA A 582 5.19 -29.41 -48.95
N ARG A 583 4.46 -29.03 -50.00
CA ARG A 583 4.17 -27.61 -50.30
C ARG A 583 3.29 -26.97 -49.24
N ILE A 584 2.24 -27.65 -48.77
CA ILE A 584 1.35 -27.09 -47.76
C ILE A 584 2.02 -27.01 -46.38
N GLU A 585 2.86 -27.99 -46.02
CA GLU A 585 3.65 -27.92 -44.79
C GLU A 585 4.67 -26.77 -44.83
N THR A 586 5.31 -26.55 -45.98
CA THR A 586 6.21 -25.39 -46.18
C THR A 586 5.45 -24.07 -46.05
N ALA A 587 4.27 -23.95 -46.66
CA ALA A 587 3.44 -22.75 -46.57
C ALA A 587 2.90 -22.50 -45.14
N ARG A 588 2.52 -23.56 -44.41
CA ARG A 588 2.14 -23.49 -42.99
C ARG A 588 3.30 -22.99 -42.14
N GLY A 589 4.49 -23.57 -42.33
CA GLY A 589 5.71 -23.15 -41.63
C GLY A 589 6.05 -21.68 -41.90
N ALA A 590 5.94 -21.24 -43.14
CA ALA A 590 6.16 -19.84 -43.53
C ALA A 590 5.14 -18.89 -42.87
N ALA A 591 3.84 -19.25 -42.88
CA ALA A 591 2.79 -18.46 -42.25
C ALA A 591 2.99 -18.35 -40.72
N GLN A 592 3.32 -19.46 -40.05
CA GLN A 592 3.60 -19.47 -38.62
C GLN A 592 4.85 -18.64 -38.27
N ALA A 593 5.92 -18.75 -39.07
CA ALA A 593 7.14 -17.97 -38.87
C ALA A 593 6.89 -16.47 -39.05
N ALA A 594 6.12 -16.09 -40.07
CA ALA A 594 5.76 -14.70 -40.34
C ALA A 594 4.85 -14.10 -39.25
N ASP A 595 3.89 -14.87 -38.73
CA ASP A 595 3.05 -14.45 -37.59
C ASP A 595 3.86 -14.22 -36.31
N LEU A 596 4.80 -15.13 -36.01
CA LEU A 596 5.71 -14.97 -34.87
C LEU A 596 6.64 -13.76 -35.05
N ALA A 597 7.15 -13.52 -36.25
CA ALA A 597 7.96 -12.34 -36.56
C ALA A 597 7.17 -11.04 -36.39
N HIS A 598 5.91 -11.01 -36.84
CA HIS A 598 5.02 -9.86 -36.65
C HIS A 598 4.74 -9.59 -35.17
N THR A 599 4.44 -10.64 -34.40
CA THR A 599 4.20 -10.53 -32.95
C THR A 599 5.43 -9.99 -32.21
N ARG A 600 6.63 -10.47 -32.55
CA ARG A 600 7.88 -9.97 -31.97
C ARG A 600 8.13 -8.50 -32.31
N ALA A 601 7.98 -8.12 -33.58
CA ALA A 601 8.17 -6.75 -34.01
C ALA A 601 7.13 -5.79 -33.38
N ALA A 602 5.89 -6.24 -33.16
CA ALA A 602 4.89 -5.47 -32.44
C ALA A 602 5.30 -5.22 -30.96
N ALA A 603 5.85 -6.24 -30.28
CA ALA A 603 6.36 -6.08 -28.93
C ALA A 603 7.57 -5.12 -28.85
N GLU A 604 8.44 -5.12 -29.86
CA GLU A 604 9.55 -4.16 -29.97
C GLU A 604 9.06 -2.71 -30.13
N VAL A 605 7.98 -2.49 -30.89
CA VAL A 605 7.34 -1.17 -31.00
C VAL A 605 6.85 -0.68 -29.64
N ASP A 606 6.18 -1.53 -28.87
CA ASP A 606 5.69 -1.17 -27.53
C ASP A 606 6.83 -0.85 -26.56
N ALA A 607 7.93 -1.60 -26.62
CA ALA A 607 9.12 -1.33 -25.82
C ALA A 607 9.76 0.02 -26.19
N ALA A 608 9.94 0.28 -27.49
CA ALA A 608 10.50 1.53 -27.99
C ALA A 608 9.61 2.74 -27.68
N LEU A 609 8.28 2.60 -27.75
CA LEU A 609 7.31 3.62 -27.34
C LEU A 609 7.51 4.02 -25.87
N LYS A 610 7.57 3.03 -24.96
CA LYS A 610 7.77 3.28 -23.53
C LYS A 610 9.08 4.01 -23.24
N LEU A 611 10.16 3.64 -23.93
CA LEU A 611 11.45 4.32 -23.79
C LEU A 611 11.39 5.77 -24.27
N ARG A 612 10.76 6.02 -25.43
CA ARG A 612 10.56 7.38 -25.96
C ARG A 612 9.71 8.23 -25.03
N ASP A 613 8.59 7.70 -24.54
CA ASP A 613 7.71 8.43 -23.61
C ASP A 613 8.43 8.76 -22.30
N ALA A 614 9.21 7.83 -21.75
CA ALA A 614 10.02 8.08 -20.55
C ALA A 614 11.08 9.16 -20.78
N ALA A 615 11.75 9.16 -21.94
CA ALA A 615 12.73 10.19 -22.30
C ALA A 615 12.09 11.58 -22.43
N VAL A 616 10.93 11.66 -23.11
CA VAL A 616 10.17 12.92 -23.26
C VAL A 616 9.68 13.44 -21.90
N ALA A 617 9.19 12.55 -21.02
CA ALA A 617 8.77 12.92 -19.68
C ALA A 617 9.92 13.51 -18.85
N ARG A 618 11.12 12.92 -18.92
CA ARG A 618 12.32 13.45 -18.27
C ARG A 618 12.71 14.83 -18.80
N GLN A 619 12.61 15.05 -20.13
CA GLN A 619 12.88 16.34 -20.74
C GLN A 619 11.89 17.41 -20.25
N ALA A 620 10.60 17.07 -20.14
CA ALA A 620 9.56 17.97 -19.64
C ALA A 620 9.73 18.30 -18.15
N ASP A 621 10.03 17.30 -17.31
CA ASP A 621 10.33 17.50 -15.87
C ASP A 621 11.52 18.45 -15.68
N ARG A 622 12.60 18.24 -16.43
CA ARG A 622 13.75 19.14 -16.42
C ARG A 622 13.36 20.56 -16.83
N ALA A 623 12.55 20.74 -17.88
CA ALA A 623 12.12 22.07 -18.32
C ALA A 623 11.30 22.79 -17.24
N ALA A 624 10.43 22.08 -16.52
CA ALA A 624 9.68 22.60 -15.40
C ALA A 624 10.59 23.01 -14.23
N LYS A 625 11.58 22.17 -13.88
CA LYS A 625 12.58 22.49 -12.85
C LYS A 625 13.43 23.71 -13.23
N ALA A 626 13.83 23.84 -14.49
CA ALA A 626 14.58 25.00 -14.98
C ALA A 626 13.78 26.32 -14.86
N GLU A 627 12.46 26.29 -15.11
CA GLU A 627 11.60 27.44 -14.87
C GLU A 627 11.44 27.76 -13.37
N ALA A 628 11.33 26.74 -12.52
CA ALA A 628 11.28 26.92 -11.07
C ALA A 628 12.58 27.56 -10.53
N VAL A 629 13.75 27.13 -11.03
CA VAL A 629 15.06 27.72 -10.73
C VAL A 629 15.08 29.20 -11.09
N ARG A 630 14.67 29.56 -12.32
CA ARG A 630 14.57 30.99 -12.74
C ARG A 630 13.69 31.81 -11.81
N ARG A 631 12.50 31.30 -11.49
CA ARG A 631 11.52 31.98 -10.64
C ARG A 631 12.03 32.17 -9.20
N LEU A 632 12.67 31.15 -8.63
CA LEU A 632 13.26 31.23 -7.29
C LEU A 632 14.44 32.20 -7.25
N GLY A 633 15.30 32.20 -8.28
CA GLY A 633 16.39 33.17 -8.43
C GLY A 633 15.87 34.60 -8.38
N ALA A 634 14.88 34.94 -9.21
CA ALA A 634 14.26 36.26 -9.21
C ALA A 634 13.59 36.64 -7.87
N ALA A 635 13.01 35.67 -7.16
CA ALA A 635 12.44 35.92 -5.82
C ALA A 635 13.53 36.21 -4.76
N ILE A 636 14.66 35.51 -4.82
CA ILE A 636 15.80 35.71 -3.91
C ILE A 636 16.43 37.10 -4.13
N GLU A 637 16.52 37.55 -5.37
CA GLU A 637 16.99 38.91 -5.71
C GLU A 637 16.09 39.98 -5.08
N ARG A 638 14.77 39.89 -5.29
CA ARG A 638 13.78 40.81 -4.69
C ARG A 638 13.85 40.84 -3.16
N LEU A 639 14.00 39.67 -2.51
CA LEU A 639 14.18 39.60 -1.05
C LEU A 639 15.48 40.27 -0.59
N SER A 640 16.53 40.21 -1.40
CA SER A 640 17.81 40.86 -1.10
C SER A 640 17.73 42.38 -1.24
N GLU A 641 17.01 42.88 -2.24
CA GLU A 641 16.71 44.30 -2.38
C GLU A 641 15.91 44.84 -1.19
N LEU A 642 14.90 44.09 -0.73
CA LEU A 642 14.09 44.49 0.41
C LEU A 642 14.87 44.49 1.74
N ASP A 643 15.72 43.49 1.97
CA ASP A 643 16.63 43.43 3.14
C ASP A 643 17.57 44.65 3.18
N ARG A 644 18.09 45.07 2.02
CA ARG A 644 18.92 46.27 1.88
C ARG A 644 18.11 47.54 2.20
N ALA A 645 16.94 47.72 1.59
CA ALA A 645 16.10 48.89 1.80
C ALA A 645 15.67 49.07 3.27
N ILE A 646 15.33 47.98 3.98
CA ILE A 646 15.01 48.03 5.41
C ILE A 646 16.24 48.38 6.25
N GLY A 647 17.42 47.88 5.86
CA GLY A 647 18.68 48.23 6.50
C GLY A 647 18.97 49.73 6.40
N GLU A 648 18.84 50.30 5.21
CA GLU A 648 19.02 51.73 4.94
C GLU A 648 18.05 52.59 5.76
N LEU A 649 16.75 52.24 5.76
CA LEU A 649 15.74 52.95 6.55
C LEU A 649 16.07 52.96 8.05
N ARG A 650 16.55 51.83 8.60
CA ARG A 650 16.90 51.75 10.03
C ARG A 650 18.08 52.65 10.37
N THR A 651 19.08 52.72 9.49
CA THR A 651 20.24 53.59 9.67
C THR A 651 19.82 55.06 9.67
N GLU A 652 18.97 55.46 8.72
CA GLU A 652 18.43 56.82 8.65
C GLU A 652 17.66 57.21 9.91
N LEU A 653 16.76 56.33 10.38
CA LEU A 653 16.00 56.58 11.62
C LEU A 653 16.94 56.77 12.83
N ASN A 654 17.99 55.95 12.98
CA ASN A 654 18.96 56.11 14.06
C ASN A 654 19.72 57.44 14.00
N LEU A 655 20.04 57.94 12.80
CA LEU A 655 20.73 59.22 12.64
C LEU A 655 19.86 60.41 13.05
N GLN A 656 18.54 60.34 12.83
CA GLN A 656 17.60 61.41 13.20
C GLN A 656 17.35 61.50 14.72
N LEU A 657 17.46 60.39 15.44
CA LEU A 657 17.04 60.31 16.85
C LEU A 657 18.01 60.92 17.85
N ARG A 658 19.30 60.85 17.55
CA ARG A 658 20.35 61.38 18.44
C ARG A 658 20.25 62.91 18.60
N PRO A 659 20.14 63.71 17.52
CA PRO A 659 19.92 65.15 17.63
C PRO A 659 18.65 65.50 18.41
N ASP A 660 17.52 64.86 18.10
CA ASP A 660 16.23 65.13 18.76
C ASP A 660 16.29 64.87 20.28
N LEU A 661 16.95 63.78 20.70
CA LEU A 661 17.10 63.44 22.12
C LEU A 661 18.05 64.42 22.82
N ALA A 662 19.17 64.76 22.18
CA ALA A 662 20.15 65.72 22.70
C ALA A 662 19.54 67.12 22.89
N GLU A 663 18.75 67.60 21.92
CA GLU A 663 18.05 68.89 22.00
C GLU A 663 17.08 68.95 23.19
N ARG A 664 16.25 67.91 23.35
CA ARG A 664 15.28 67.83 24.45
C ARG A 664 15.97 67.72 25.82
N ALA A 665 17.03 66.93 25.92
CA ALA A 665 17.81 66.79 27.13
C ALA A 665 18.55 68.08 27.51
N SER A 666 19.05 68.82 26.51
CA SER A 666 19.66 70.14 26.69
C SER A 666 18.66 71.14 27.28
N GLY A 667 17.42 71.15 26.79
CA GLY A 667 16.34 71.97 27.35
C GLY A 667 16.13 71.72 28.85
N PHE A 668 15.99 70.45 29.25
CA PHE A 668 15.86 70.09 30.66
C PHE A 668 17.12 70.42 31.49
N LEU A 669 18.32 70.26 30.93
CA LEU A 669 19.58 70.55 31.62
C LEU A 669 19.73 72.05 31.93
N ARG A 670 19.38 72.92 30.99
CA ARG A 670 19.41 74.39 31.19
C ARG A 670 18.44 74.81 32.30
N GLU A 671 17.23 74.24 32.30
CA GLU A 671 16.23 74.47 33.35
C GLU A 671 16.72 73.98 34.72
N LEU A 672 17.27 72.76 34.78
CA LEU A 672 17.78 72.12 36.00
C LEU A 672 18.91 72.88 36.68
N THR A 673 19.67 73.64 35.92
CA THR A 673 20.93 74.23 36.39
C THR A 673 20.86 75.75 36.45
N GLY A 674 19.67 76.33 36.26
CA GLY A 674 19.48 77.79 36.23
C GLY A 674 20.30 78.47 35.12
N GLY A 675 20.57 77.75 34.02
CA GLY A 675 21.41 78.21 32.92
C GLY A 675 22.92 78.07 33.14
N ARG A 676 23.38 77.35 34.17
CA ARG A 676 24.81 77.13 34.44
C ARG A 676 25.50 76.25 33.40
N TYR A 677 24.79 75.30 32.79
CA TYR A 677 25.31 74.49 31.68
C TYR A 677 24.51 74.76 30.41
N GLY A 678 25.21 74.89 29.29
CA GLY A 678 24.65 75.27 27.99
C GLY A 678 23.91 74.13 27.31
N ASP A 679 24.64 73.13 26.83
CA ASP A 679 24.08 72.07 25.99
C ASP A 679 24.51 70.67 26.45
N LEU A 680 23.68 69.70 26.12
CA LEU A 680 23.98 68.28 26.26
C LEU A 680 24.09 67.69 24.86
N ASP A 681 25.25 67.14 24.53
CA ASP A 681 25.43 66.34 23.33
C ASP A 681 25.49 64.86 23.70
N LEU A 682 25.08 64.02 22.75
CA LEU A 682 25.20 62.57 22.84
C LEU A 682 26.28 62.13 21.87
N THR A 683 27.10 61.13 22.17
CA THR A 683 28.02 60.52 21.18
C THR A 683 27.29 59.56 20.23
N GLU A 684 27.99 58.99 19.23
CA GLU A 684 27.44 57.92 18.37
C GLU A 684 26.94 56.71 19.16
N ASP A 685 27.58 56.46 20.31
CA ASP A 685 27.21 55.40 21.24
C ASP A 685 26.17 55.85 22.28
N TYR A 686 25.56 57.03 22.13
CA TYR A 686 24.60 57.62 23.06
C TYR A 686 25.15 57.86 24.48
N VAL A 687 26.43 58.25 24.59
CA VAL A 687 27.02 58.74 25.85
C VAL A 687 26.79 60.25 25.93
N ALA A 688 26.22 60.73 27.04
CA ALA A 688 25.99 62.15 27.24
C ALA A 688 27.23 62.89 27.72
N THR A 689 27.45 64.06 27.13
CA THR A 689 28.53 64.99 27.48
C THR A 689 27.96 66.40 27.58
N ILE A 690 28.39 67.17 28.59
CA ILE A 690 28.03 68.58 28.71
C ILE A 690 28.92 69.38 27.76
N VAL A 691 28.32 70.25 26.97
CA VAL A 691 28.98 71.22 26.10
C VAL A 691 28.84 72.61 26.73
N ASP A 692 29.97 73.25 26.99
CA ASP A 692 30.06 74.57 27.59
C ASP A 692 30.88 75.48 26.64
N ASP A 693 30.33 76.63 26.25
CA ASP A 693 30.89 77.52 25.23
C ASP A 693 31.36 76.84 23.92
N GLY A 694 30.70 75.74 23.53
CA GLY A 694 31.02 74.96 22.32
C GLY A 694 32.11 73.91 22.48
N GLU A 695 32.68 73.73 23.67
CA GLU A 695 33.64 72.65 23.97
C GLU A 695 33.02 71.58 24.89
N ALA A 696 33.27 70.32 24.55
CA ALA A 696 32.84 69.19 25.35
C ALA A 696 33.66 69.10 26.64
N LYS A 697 32.98 69.12 27.79
CA LYS A 697 33.62 69.03 29.09
C LYS A 697 34.21 67.62 29.29
N PRO A 698 35.52 67.48 29.58
CA PRO A 698 36.19 66.18 29.63
C PRO A 698 35.86 65.34 30.88
N VAL A 699 35.41 65.96 31.98
CA VAL A 699 35.03 65.27 33.22
C VAL A 699 33.76 65.88 33.79
N ILE A 700 32.73 65.05 33.94
CA ILE A 700 31.49 65.38 34.63
C ILE A 700 31.67 64.98 36.11
N SER A 701 31.41 65.90 37.05
CA SER A 701 31.47 65.56 38.48
C SER A 701 30.31 64.64 38.87
N GLY A 702 30.45 63.81 39.92
CA GLY A 702 29.40 62.85 40.28
C GLY A 702 28.01 63.47 40.54
N GLY A 703 27.94 64.70 41.03
CA GLY A 703 26.66 65.40 41.18
C GLY A 703 26.20 66.18 39.93
N GLU A 704 27.05 66.39 38.92
CA GLU A 704 26.62 66.83 37.57
C GLU A 704 26.10 65.64 36.77
N GLU A 705 26.69 64.46 36.97
CA GLU A 705 26.27 63.21 36.35
C GLU A 705 24.82 62.87 36.75
N ASP A 706 24.47 63.04 38.02
CA ASP A 706 23.09 62.88 38.51
C ASP A 706 22.09 63.81 37.80
N VAL A 707 22.48 65.06 37.54
CA VAL A 707 21.63 66.07 36.87
C VAL A 707 21.51 65.80 35.36
N VAL A 708 22.60 65.42 34.71
CA VAL A 708 22.62 64.99 33.29
C VAL A 708 21.76 63.75 33.08
N ASN A 709 21.90 62.76 33.96
CA ASN A 709 21.10 61.55 33.92
C ASN A 709 19.60 61.84 34.13
N LEU A 710 19.26 62.77 35.02
CA LEU A 710 17.89 63.22 35.22
C LEU A 710 17.35 63.94 33.96
N ALA A 711 18.13 64.83 33.34
CA ALA A 711 17.75 65.56 32.13
C ALA A 711 17.50 64.62 30.93
N LEU A 712 18.40 63.65 30.70
CA LEU A 712 18.22 62.61 29.70
C LEU A 712 16.97 61.77 29.95
N ARG A 713 16.74 61.40 31.22
CA ARG A 713 15.58 60.59 31.56
C ARG A 713 14.28 61.33 31.33
N LEU A 714 14.21 62.62 31.66
CA LEU A 714 13.06 63.47 31.35
C LEU A 714 12.84 63.58 29.84
N ALA A 715 13.90 63.73 29.04
CA ALA A 715 13.83 63.76 27.58
C ALA A 715 13.31 62.44 26.98
N ILE A 716 13.84 61.29 27.42
CA ILE A 716 13.38 59.96 27.00
C ILE A 716 11.91 59.75 27.38
N SER A 717 11.55 60.11 28.61
CA SER A 717 10.18 59.96 29.11
C SER A 717 9.22 60.81 28.27
N GLN A 718 9.62 62.03 27.92
CA GLN A 718 8.86 62.91 27.02
C GLN A 718 8.66 62.28 25.64
N MET A 719 9.73 61.75 25.02
CA MET A 719 9.63 61.09 23.72
C MET A 719 8.71 59.85 23.74
N ILE A 720 8.75 59.05 24.82
CA ILE A 720 7.86 57.89 25.00
C ILE A 720 6.41 58.33 25.10
N ALA A 721 6.13 59.35 25.91
CA ALA A 721 4.77 59.85 26.13
C ALA A 721 4.17 60.45 24.84
N GLU A 722 4.93 61.29 24.13
CA GLU A 722 4.52 61.87 22.84
C GLU A 722 4.23 60.79 21.80
N ARG A 723 5.08 59.75 21.71
CA ARG A 723 4.86 58.60 20.82
C ARG A 723 3.60 57.82 21.18
N ALA A 724 3.35 57.61 22.47
CA ALA A 724 2.13 56.95 22.93
C ALA A 724 0.87 57.82 22.72
N GLY A 725 1.03 59.06 22.25
CA GLY A 725 -0.06 60.02 22.07
C GLY A 725 -0.64 60.51 23.40
N GLN A 726 0.15 60.45 24.48
CA GLN A 726 -0.29 60.77 25.84
C GLN A 726 0.51 61.96 26.37
N PRO A 727 -0.15 62.97 26.98
CA PRO A 727 0.58 64.01 27.71
C PRO A 727 1.26 63.40 28.94
N LEU A 728 2.50 63.81 29.20
CA LEU A 728 3.26 63.34 30.35
C LEU A 728 2.78 64.07 31.60
N SER A 729 1.77 63.52 32.26
CA SER A 729 1.06 64.24 33.33
C SER A 729 1.28 63.71 34.75
N LEU A 730 2.16 62.71 34.91
CA LEU A 730 2.55 62.12 36.18
C LEU A 730 4.07 61.96 36.19
N LEU A 731 4.71 62.30 37.31
CA LEU A 731 6.12 62.04 37.56
C LEU A 731 6.30 61.53 38.99
N VAL A 732 6.92 60.37 39.16
CA VAL A 732 7.21 59.78 40.47
C VAL A 732 8.72 59.67 40.67
N LEU A 733 9.23 60.29 41.73
CA LEU A 733 10.66 60.40 42.02
C LEU A 733 10.93 59.74 43.38
N ASP A 734 11.72 58.66 43.42
CA ASP A 734 12.02 57.88 44.63
C ASP A 734 13.47 58.09 45.09
N GLU A 735 13.64 58.80 46.21
CA GLU A 735 14.90 59.05 46.91
C GLU A 735 15.96 59.80 46.06
N ILE A 736 15.51 60.74 45.23
CA ILE A 736 16.37 61.53 44.32
C ILE A 736 17.25 62.59 45.00
N PHE A 737 17.04 62.86 46.29
CA PHE A 737 17.76 63.90 47.04
C PHE A 737 18.95 63.36 47.87
N GLY A 738 19.14 62.05 47.93
CA GLY A 738 20.06 61.41 48.88
C GLY A 738 21.54 61.71 48.67
N SER A 739 21.98 61.99 47.45
CA SER A 739 23.37 62.34 47.09
C SER A 739 23.62 63.84 46.93
N LEU A 740 22.58 64.67 47.03
CA LEU A 740 22.64 66.10 46.72
C LEU A 740 22.94 66.95 47.97
N ASP A 741 23.72 68.01 47.78
CA ASP A 741 23.92 69.08 48.78
C ASP A 741 22.66 69.97 48.90
N GLU A 742 22.61 70.83 49.91
CA GLU A 742 21.41 71.61 50.23
C GLU A 742 21.04 72.61 49.11
N GLU A 743 22.03 73.24 48.48
CA GLU A 743 21.83 74.17 47.37
C GLU A 743 21.22 73.46 46.15
N ARG A 744 21.73 72.26 45.81
CA ARG A 744 21.21 71.45 44.71
C ARG A 744 19.86 70.83 45.01
N ARG A 745 19.57 70.45 46.26
CA ARG A 745 18.23 69.98 46.66
C ARG A 745 17.17 71.05 46.41
N GLN A 746 17.48 72.29 46.79
CA GLN A 746 16.60 73.42 46.54
C GLN A 746 16.42 73.67 45.05
N ALA A 747 17.50 73.63 44.25
CA ALA A 747 17.43 73.76 42.81
C ALA A 747 16.53 72.69 42.14
N VAL A 748 16.62 71.43 42.60
CA VAL A 748 15.75 70.36 42.11
C VAL A 748 14.30 70.59 42.52
N VAL A 749 14.02 71.06 43.73
CA VAL A 749 12.67 71.43 44.15
C VAL A 749 12.10 72.55 43.28
N ASP A 750 12.88 73.60 43.02
CA ASP A 750 12.47 74.74 42.21
C ASP A 750 12.21 74.30 40.77
N LEU A 751 13.02 73.37 40.23
CA LEU A 751 12.71 72.71 38.96
C LEU A 751 11.37 71.98 39.03
N LEU A 752 11.14 71.12 40.02
CA LEU A 752 9.90 70.35 40.10
C LEU A 752 8.66 71.24 40.11
N ARG A 753 8.78 72.44 40.68
CA ARG A 753 7.77 73.50 40.59
C ARG A 753 7.70 74.13 39.20
N ALA A 754 8.83 74.45 38.57
CA ALA A 754 8.88 75.00 37.22
C ALA A 754 8.33 74.03 36.15
N VAL A 755 8.55 72.72 36.32
CA VAL A 755 8.01 71.70 35.43
C VAL A 755 6.60 71.25 35.81
N ALA A 756 6.00 71.77 36.89
CA ALA A 756 4.65 71.43 37.33
C ALA A 756 3.57 71.81 36.28
N ASP A 757 3.83 72.84 35.47
CA ASP A 757 2.96 73.20 34.32
C ASP A 757 2.92 72.07 33.27
N ARG A 758 4.02 71.32 33.14
CA ARG A 758 4.16 70.19 32.21
C ARG A 758 3.77 68.87 32.86
N PHE A 759 3.98 68.73 34.18
CA PHE A 759 3.62 67.57 35.00
C PHE A 759 2.62 67.98 36.10
N PRO A 760 1.30 67.96 35.82
CA PRO A 760 0.28 68.37 36.78
C PRO A 760 0.24 67.54 38.08
N GLN A 761 0.92 66.41 38.13
CA GLN A 761 1.07 65.58 39.31
C GLN A 761 2.52 65.09 39.46
N VAL A 762 3.18 65.51 40.54
CA VAL A 762 4.54 65.08 40.89
C VAL A 762 4.53 64.47 42.29
N ILE A 763 4.96 63.22 42.40
CA ILE A 763 5.04 62.49 43.67
C ILE A 763 6.51 62.23 43.99
N VAL A 764 7.00 62.78 45.08
CA VAL A 764 8.39 62.64 45.51
C VAL A 764 8.48 61.85 46.80
N ILE A 765 9.16 60.71 46.77
CA ILE A 765 9.45 59.92 47.94
C ILE A 765 10.82 60.30 48.47
N THR A 766 10.89 60.66 49.75
CA THR A 766 12.14 61.11 50.36
C THR A 766 12.20 60.75 51.85
N HIS A 767 13.41 60.56 52.37
CA HIS A 767 13.67 60.51 53.82
C HIS A 767 14.16 61.86 54.39
N VAL A 768 14.31 62.88 53.54
CA VAL A 768 14.84 64.19 53.92
C VAL A 768 13.72 65.04 54.53
N GLU A 769 13.75 65.21 55.85
CA GLU A 769 12.73 66.01 56.55
C GLU A 769 12.89 67.53 56.39
N GLY A 770 14.06 68.01 55.93
CA GLY A 770 14.35 69.44 55.77
C GLY A 770 13.61 70.11 54.60
N LEU A 771 12.97 69.33 53.72
CA LEU A 771 12.30 69.84 52.52
C LEU A 771 10.77 69.94 52.69
N ARG A 772 10.24 69.94 53.91
CA ARG A 772 8.77 69.92 54.12
C ARG A 772 8.06 71.11 53.48
N ASP A 773 8.61 72.31 53.63
CA ASP A 773 8.00 73.56 53.17
C ASP A 773 8.04 73.72 51.62
N ALA A 774 8.69 72.78 50.93
CA ALA A 774 8.80 72.76 49.48
C ALA A 774 7.59 72.13 48.76
N PHE A 775 6.77 71.33 49.45
CA PHE A 775 5.71 70.51 48.84
C PHE A 775 4.31 71.04 49.17
N ASP A 776 3.37 70.88 48.23
CA ASP A 776 1.98 71.27 48.41
C ASP A 776 1.27 70.37 49.43
N ARG A 777 1.66 69.08 49.46
CA ARG A 777 1.08 68.05 50.32
C ARG A 777 2.16 67.13 50.87
N ILE A 778 2.08 66.78 52.15
CA ILE A 778 3.05 65.91 52.81
C ILE A 778 2.33 64.70 53.38
N VAL A 779 2.79 63.52 52.98
CA VAL A 779 2.26 62.23 53.38
C VAL A 779 3.34 61.52 54.19
N ARG A 780 3.13 61.42 55.50
CA ARG A 780 4.05 60.75 56.41
C ARG A 780 3.77 59.26 56.51
N VAL A 781 4.80 58.46 56.24
CA VAL A 781 4.77 57.00 56.32
C VAL A 781 5.59 56.53 57.51
N THR A 782 4.92 55.95 58.50
CA THR A 782 5.52 55.46 59.75
C THR A 782 5.33 53.95 59.88
N HIS A 783 6.36 53.25 60.36
CA HIS A 783 6.30 51.82 60.59
C HIS A 783 6.28 51.51 62.09
N ASP A 784 5.21 50.87 62.55
CA ASP A 784 5.10 50.37 63.92
C ASP A 784 5.79 49.00 64.02
N VAL A 785 7.00 49.00 64.57
CA VAL A 785 7.83 47.80 64.75
C VAL A 785 7.16 46.75 65.65
N ARG A 786 6.32 47.15 66.61
CA ARG A 786 5.66 46.22 67.54
C ARG A 786 4.49 45.49 66.88
N ARG A 787 3.74 46.20 66.02
CA ARG A 787 2.58 45.63 65.31
C ARG A 787 2.95 45.04 63.96
N GLY A 788 4.12 45.38 63.42
CA GLY A 788 4.56 45.02 62.07
C GLY A 788 3.65 45.63 61.00
N VAL A 789 3.12 46.84 61.26
CA VAL A 789 2.16 47.54 60.41
C VAL A 789 2.67 48.93 60.08
N THR A 790 2.55 49.32 58.81
CA THR A 790 2.81 50.67 58.34
C THR A 790 1.52 51.49 58.35
N THR A 791 1.60 52.70 58.87
CA THR A 791 0.52 53.70 58.87
C THR A 791 0.91 54.92 58.05
N VAL A 792 -0.05 55.43 57.29
CA VAL A 792 0.09 56.63 56.47
C VAL A 792 -0.79 57.72 57.05
N ARG A 793 -0.26 58.93 57.21
CA ARG A 793 -0.98 60.12 57.66
C ARG A 793 -0.61 61.29 56.76
N GLU A 794 -1.57 62.16 56.48
CA GLU A 794 -1.32 63.43 55.84
C GLU A 794 -0.99 64.46 56.94
N ASP A 795 0.15 65.12 56.83
CA ASP A 795 0.52 66.21 57.74
C ASP A 795 -0.15 67.50 57.18
N GLU A 796 -0.94 68.20 58.00
CA GLU A 796 -1.42 69.55 57.63
C GLU A 796 -0.23 70.52 57.67
N PRO A 797 -0.02 71.36 56.64
CA PRO A 797 1.01 72.39 56.72
C PRO A 797 0.64 73.36 57.84
N GLU A 798 1.53 73.54 58.82
CA GLU A 798 1.43 74.65 59.76
C GLU A 798 1.54 75.95 58.95
N LEU A 799 0.41 76.59 58.66
CA LEU A 799 0.37 77.98 58.20
C LEU A 799 1.01 78.82 59.31
N ALA A 800 2.28 79.18 59.13
CA ALA A 800 2.96 80.15 59.98
C ALA A 800 2.10 81.42 60.07
N GLY A 801 1.71 81.75 61.31
CA GLY A 801 0.78 82.81 61.61
C GLY A 801 1.22 84.16 61.06
N VAL A 802 0.32 84.81 60.33
CA VAL A 802 0.36 86.26 60.16
C VAL A 802 -0.12 86.86 61.49
N ALA A 803 0.81 87.39 62.28
CA ALA A 803 0.52 88.27 63.40
C ALA A 803 1.51 89.45 63.39
N GLY A 804 0.99 90.65 63.14
CA GLY A 804 1.59 91.94 63.52
C GLY A 804 2.70 92.46 62.63
#